data_AF-A0A2E8PP54-F1
#
_entry.id   AF-A0A2E8PP54-F1
#
_cell.length_a   1.000
_cell.length_b   1.000
_cell.length_c   1.000
_cell.angle_alpha   90.00
_cell.angle_beta   90.00
_cell.angle_gamma   90.00
#
_symmetry.space_group_name_H-M   'P 1'
#
loop_
_entity.id
_entity.type
_entity.pdbx_description
1 polymer ?
#
loop_
_entity_poly.entity_id
_entity_poly.type
_entity_poly.pdbx_seq_one_letter_code
_entity_poly.pdbx_strand_id
1 'polypeptide(L)'
;MLAYGEREGLPDEIERDETTGFPLISQADGILQLILAYLELPYSVTEHGCGKKASLIIDYLLKLGIPAYGLARGMALEPDMSPRAMVETDYRNRSQALVAANPLHSLCDLNDERLRSMLLETCSQVDATEGVIQTGPYILRHDPEVQFVQARSHIYPILWFWDPDEVKAHRLVIDPSLDRTRLFPPAEVRRLLHCSEALMFQAPLLGYFRLDVFSLTSRQSESLKSIFDAGEFHSNLEALNDRIEDLSQDEHARLIRSMNGAQEGSLGDPAAWTYANNLQGWERSQDEEQYRNTGRGEPLRFQRRRLIRSREGRQGDAPARRAELRDTVDNAEILRICADDAAWSARALAPLADVTMTTVYFNSLLRLNEALENNQDLQSFITDPKKLHEMRGLGVRLRRRVDWLAEASMSPEGEIDARALSAPYFEAALETIRQMNAAGLHVCIDRVGNLHGLLVKDEEAYEIRNSAMKPEFLAQSIHHVSHIDSVKNAGRFDGRLGVTGGIETAHIFSDLHKYFSRTILSTNCDVRTHVSAFLGEEMTFTGEGVSMPGSSAVAGNARPEAIHKMRNHEGQVFRDRFLEFLQWISKKQMDGQVVLLNQFPEQGSDDDLIQACFDPVHFFSRHSFERHIEQGPVLDRLKVPMALVSHIMGIHQEDFHFTGEQAEAAALDFNRRLRNLSLEESFQGLRITVGITGGESDFVCHEDGRAMRWTLDGELNHAGATAVEDRKDPGVAAARLAEEFYRLIREEEKEFPGVKGITGNVRFYPGINRNVIPGSVSLTLAVKGDLPDDEYDSLARELHGFAVGTLGKKVPAGGEGVRLSRMEQMSFVNVYGRAVASIDLRTAEKEMSHEFRRQMESIIDAVEKQFDVKIQASVQQQVDPYGLARSGQVLLMERSYGGSHNPNEAELQTDLTRGTLLQFQTVHDLFAEGKLSEGFNLYRFTESRIPETYRDKLSRFISGALHDTCNIAAAASRASDQ
;
A
#
# COMPACT_ATOMS: atom_id res chain seq x y z
N MET A 1 4.43 -10.98 -6.39
CA MET A 1 3.96 -10.73 -5.01
C MET A 1 2.55 -11.26 -4.76
N LEU A 2 1.60 -10.85 -5.61
CA LEU A 2 0.17 -11.14 -5.53
C LEU A 2 -0.17 -12.62 -5.33
N ALA A 3 0.67 -13.57 -5.78
CA ALA A 3 0.35 -14.99 -5.69
C ALA A 3 0.91 -15.73 -4.48
N TYR A 4 2.12 -15.50 -3.97
CA TYR A 4 2.80 -16.56 -3.21
C TYR A 4 2.72 -16.46 -1.69
N GLY A 5 2.13 -15.40 -1.13
CA GLY A 5 2.11 -15.23 0.32
C GLY A 5 3.53 -14.97 0.85
N GLU A 6 3.63 -14.27 1.98
CA GLU A 6 4.89 -14.30 2.72
C GLU A 6 5.22 -15.75 3.10
N ARG A 7 6.46 -16.17 2.85
CA ARG A 7 7.09 -17.03 3.84
C ARG A 7 7.40 -16.13 5.04
N GLU A 8 6.95 -16.55 6.22
CA GLU A 8 7.37 -15.97 7.49
C GLU A 8 8.91 -15.83 7.50
N GLY A 9 9.43 -14.61 7.77
CA GLY A 9 10.87 -14.38 7.94
C GLY A 9 11.53 -13.36 7.00
N LEU A 10 10.78 -12.45 6.37
CA LEU A 10 11.39 -11.32 5.65
C LEU A 10 12.06 -10.35 6.66
N PRO A 11 13.30 -9.91 6.43
CA PRO A 11 13.97 -8.96 7.32
C PRO A 11 13.41 -7.54 7.12
N ASP A 12 12.97 -6.90 8.21
CA ASP A 12 12.49 -5.50 8.24
C ASP A 12 13.59 -4.50 7.86
N GLU A 13 14.86 -4.87 8.09
CA GLU A 13 16.04 -4.10 7.72
C GLU A 13 17.14 -5.00 7.14
N ILE A 14 17.75 -4.58 6.03
CA ILE A 14 18.92 -5.27 5.46
C ILE A 14 20.19 -4.69 6.10
N GLU A 15 20.90 -5.53 6.84
CA GLU A 15 22.22 -5.18 7.36
C GLU A 15 23.25 -4.99 6.24
N ARG A 16 24.07 -3.95 6.37
CA ARG A 16 25.08 -3.56 5.37
C ARG A 16 26.43 -3.32 6.03
N ASP A 17 27.50 -3.59 5.30
CA ASP A 17 28.85 -3.18 5.71
C ASP A 17 28.97 -1.65 5.64
N GLU A 18 29.32 -1.01 6.76
CA GLU A 18 29.37 0.45 6.88
C GLU A 18 30.40 1.09 5.95
N THR A 19 31.40 0.34 5.51
CA THR A 19 32.52 0.87 4.72
C THR A 19 32.25 0.82 3.22
N THR A 20 31.71 -0.29 2.73
CA THR A 20 31.40 -0.51 1.31
C THR A 20 29.96 -0.17 0.96
N GLY A 21 29.04 -0.25 1.91
CA GLY A 21 27.60 -0.13 1.69
C GLY A 21 26.95 -1.38 1.08
N PHE A 22 27.70 -2.47 0.87
CA PHE A 22 27.13 -3.72 0.36
C PHE A 22 26.33 -4.45 1.45
N PRO A 23 25.26 -5.20 1.06
CA PRO A 23 24.59 -6.11 1.99
C PRO A 23 25.56 -7.17 2.51
N LEU A 24 25.38 -7.60 3.75
CA LEU A 24 26.14 -8.72 4.30
C LEU A 24 25.74 -10.04 3.63
N ILE A 25 26.70 -10.95 3.44
CA ILE A 25 26.44 -12.26 2.83
C ILE A 25 25.38 -13.09 3.59
N SER A 26 25.25 -12.88 4.91
CA SER A 26 24.20 -13.48 5.74
C SER A 26 22.78 -13.05 5.34
N GLN A 27 22.63 -11.88 4.71
CA GLN A 27 21.34 -11.33 4.26
C GLN A 27 20.93 -11.85 2.88
N ALA A 28 21.78 -12.64 2.23
CA ALA A 28 21.64 -12.98 0.82
C ALA A 28 20.39 -13.85 0.56
N ASP A 29 20.12 -14.83 1.43
CA ASP A 29 18.91 -15.66 1.34
C ASP A 29 17.63 -14.85 1.60
N GLY A 30 17.67 -13.90 2.56
CA GLY A 30 16.52 -13.02 2.84
C GLY A 30 16.17 -12.11 1.66
N ILE A 31 17.19 -11.51 1.02
CA ILE A 31 17.03 -10.69 -0.20
C ILE A 31 16.50 -11.54 -1.37
N LEU A 32 17.01 -12.75 -1.56
CA LEU A 32 16.54 -13.63 -2.63
C LEU A 32 15.08 -14.05 -2.41
N GLN A 33 14.71 -14.43 -1.20
CA GLN A 33 13.32 -14.79 -0.88
C GLN A 33 12.36 -13.63 -1.16
N LEU A 34 12.78 -12.41 -0.83
CA LEU A 34 12.03 -11.19 -1.10
C LEU A 34 11.84 -10.95 -2.62
N ILE A 35 12.88 -11.19 -3.42
CA ILE A 35 12.83 -11.01 -4.89
C ILE A 35 12.08 -12.14 -5.60
N LEU A 36 12.19 -13.37 -5.11
CA LEU A 36 11.42 -14.50 -5.62
C LEU A 36 9.93 -14.28 -5.39
N ALA A 37 9.55 -13.78 -4.20
CA ALA A 37 8.19 -13.35 -3.93
C ALA A 37 7.74 -12.25 -4.92
N TYR A 38 8.67 -11.43 -5.42
CA TYR A 38 8.39 -10.35 -6.35
C TYR A 38 8.04 -10.85 -7.77
N LEU A 39 8.67 -11.91 -8.31
CA LEU A 39 8.70 -12.17 -9.76
C LEU A 39 8.24 -13.55 -10.25
N GLU A 40 7.26 -14.14 -9.59
CA GLU A 40 6.61 -15.41 -9.96
C GLU A 40 5.75 -15.35 -11.25
N LEU A 41 6.24 -14.71 -12.30
CA LEU A 41 5.67 -14.75 -13.64
C LEU A 41 6.17 -15.98 -14.42
N PRO A 42 5.34 -16.63 -15.25
CA PRO A 42 5.72 -17.71 -16.13
C PRO A 42 6.86 -17.31 -17.07
N TYR A 43 7.67 -18.28 -17.44
CA TYR A 43 8.83 -18.06 -18.32
C TYR A 43 8.49 -18.09 -19.80
N SER A 44 7.28 -18.46 -20.20
CA SER A 44 6.88 -18.60 -21.61
C SER A 44 6.51 -17.27 -22.22
N VAL A 45 7.49 -16.38 -22.18
CA VAL A 45 7.36 -15.01 -22.65
C VAL A 45 8.10 -14.96 -23.97
N THR A 46 7.34 -15.13 -25.04
CA THR A 46 7.86 -14.89 -26.36
C THR A 46 8.39 -13.47 -26.50
N GLU A 47 9.66 -13.38 -26.87
CA GLU A 47 10.41 -12.20 -27.32
C GLU A 47 10.93 -11.20 -26.27
N HIS A 48 10.29 -10.97 -25.11
CA HIS A 48 10.63 -9.75 -24.32
C HIS A 48 10.74 -9.86 -22.78
N GLY A 49 10.76 -11.06 -22.18
CA GLY A 49 10.54 -11.21 -20.74
C GLY A 49 11.73 -11.05 -19.78
N CYS A 50 12.90 -11.65 -20.07
CA CYS A 50 13.98 -11.79 -19.08
C CYS A 50 14.62 -10.45 -18.68
N GLY A 51 14.93 -9.58 -19.66
CA GLY A 51 15.44 -8.23 -19.37
C GLY A 51 14.44 -7.37 -18.60
N LYS A 52 13.16 -7.41 -18.97
CA LYS A 52 12.10 -6.70 -18.25
C LYS A 52 11.97 -7.14 -16.79
N LYS A 53 12.01 -8.46 -16.54
CA LYS A 53 12.03 -9.00 -15.17
C LYS A 53 13.29 -8.54 -14.43
N ALA A 54 14.46 -8.60 -15.07
CA ALA A 54 15.71 -8.13 -14.47
C ALA A 54 15.65 -6.65 -14.07
N SER A 55 15.03 -5.78 -14.88
CA SER A 55 14.83 -4.38 -14.53
C SER A 55 13.93 -4.18 -13.32
N LEU A 56 12.83 -4.93 -13.24
CA LEU A 56 11.95 -4.94 -12.07
C LEU A 56 12.72 -5.38 -10.80
N ILE A 57 13.57 -6.42 -10.89
CA ILE A 57 14.45 -6.82 -9.76
C ILE A 57 15.38 -5.69 -9.35
N ILE A 58 16.04 -5.06 -10.33
CA ILE A 58 17.05 -4.04 -10.07
C ILE A 58 16.43 -2.83 -9.38
N ASP A 59 15.31 -2.32 -9.90
CA ASP A 59 14.57 -1.23 -9.25
C ASP A 59 14.15 -1.58 -7.83
N TYR A 60 13.68 -2.82 -7.62
CA TYR A 60 13.32 -3.28 -6.29
C TYR A 60 14.53 -3.35 -5.34
N LEU A 61 15.65 -3.92 -5.78
CA LEU A 61 16.91 -3.94 -5.02
C LEU A 61 17.37 -2.53 -4.63
N LEU A 62 17.24 -1.56 -5.55
CA LEU A 62 17.57 -0.16 -5.27
C LEU A 62 16.64 0.44 -4.20
N LYS A 63 15.34 0.15 -4.25
CA LYS A 63 14.36 0.58 -3.23
C LYS A 63 14.61 -0.01 -1.85
N LEU A 64 15.22 -1.20 -1.78
CA LEU A 64 15.70 -1.79 -0.52
C LEU A 64 16.96 -1.11 0.03
N GLY A 65 17.45 -0.05 -0.60
CA GLY A 65 18.62 0.69 -0.16
C GLY A 65 19.94 0.01 -0.50
N ILE A 66 19.94 -0.94 -1.44
CA ILE A 66 21.17 -1.50 -2.00
C ILE A 66 21.75 -0.48 -2.98
N PRO A 67 23.05 -0.13 -2.85
CA PRO A 67 23.62 0.90 -3.70
C PRO A 67 23.73 0.45 -5.16
N ALA A 68 23.46 1.35 -6.10
CA ALA A 68 23.54 1.10 -7.53
C ALA A 68 24.90 0.55 -8.00
N TYR A 69 26.00 1.00 -7.39
CA TYR A 69 27.33 0.48 -7.69
C TYR A 69 27.55 -0.97 -7.22
N GLY A 70 26.78 -1.44 -6.24
CA GLY A 70 26.73 -2.84 -5.79
C GLY A 70 25.91 -3.76 -6.69
N LEU A 71 25.36 -3.24 -7.80
CA LEU A 71 24.57 -3.99 -8.76
C LEU A 71 25.24 -4.04 -10.14
N ALA A 72 24.95 -5.10 -10.88
CA ALA A 72 25.30 -5.29 -12.28
C ALA A 72 24.27 -6.19 -12.95
N ARG A 73 24.44 -6.36 -14.25
CA ARG A 73 23.66 -7.27 -15.07
C ARG A 73 24.59 -8.34 -15.64
N GLY A 74 24.10 -9.55 -15.74
CA GLY A 74 24.72 -10.64 -16.47
C GLY A 74 23.85 -11.08 -17.64
N MET A 75 24.50 -11.63 -18.67
CA MET A 75 23.84 -12.23 -19.82
C MET A 75 24.46 -13.60 -20.07
N ALA A 76 23.64 -14.65 -20.07
CA ALA A 76 24.01 -15.96 -20.55
C ALA A 76 23.63 -16.08 -22.03
N LEU A 77 24.50 -16.65 -22.86
CA LEU A 77 24.29 -16.83 -24.30
C LEU A 77 24.50 -18.31 -24.68
N GLU A 78 23.62 -18.86 -25.52
CA GLU A 78 23.71 -20.22 -26.06
C GLU A 78 25.01 -20.41 -26.85
N PRO A 79 25.64 -21.60 -26.79
CA PRO A 79 26.90 -21.86 -27.49
C PRO A 79 26.75 -22.01 -29.01
N ASP A 80 25.65 -22.59 -29.51
CA ASP A 80 25.48 -22.86 -30.94
C ASP A 80 24.77 -21.71 -31.65
N MET A 81 25.59 -20.88 -32.31
CA MET A 81 25.11 -19.72 -33.06
C MET A 81 24.96 -19.97 -34.56
N SER A 82 25.07 -21.20 -35.03
CA SER A 82 25.11 -21.54 -36.46
C SER A 82 23.84 -21.10 -37.23
N PRO A 83 23.92 -20.90 -38.56
CA PRO A 83 22.74 -20.60 -39.39
C PRO A 83 21.64 -21.66 -39.29
N ARG A 84 22.01 -22.92 -39.06
CA ARG A 84 21.05 -24.02 -38.84
C ARG A 84 20.30 -23.83 -37.52
N ALA A 85 21.02 -23.56 -36.43
CA ALA A 85 20.42 -23.26 -35.13
C ALA A 85 19.62 -21.93 -35.15
N MET A 86 19.97 -21.00 -36.04
CA MET A 86 19.25 -19.71 -36.21
C MET A 86 17.86 -19.87 -36.83
N VAL A 87 17.68 -20.88 -37.68
CA VAL A 87 16.41 -21.12 -38.39
C VAL A 87 15.52 -22.12 -37.65
N GLU A 88 16.10 -22.90 -36.71
CA GLU A 88 15.38 -23.88 -35.89
C GLU A 88 14.64 -23.21 -34.72
N THR A 89 13.32 -23.15 -34.83
CA THR A 89 12.42 -22.50 -33.85
C THR A 89 12.00 -23.42 -32.72
N ASP A 90 12.22 -24.74 -32.82
CA ASP A 90 11.87 -25.70 -31.79
C ASP A 90 13.10 -26.07 -30.93
N TYR A 91 13.10 -25.69 -29.64
CA TYR A 91 14.19 -26.05 -28.73
C TYR A 91 14.46 -27.55 -28.65
N ARG A 92 13.45 -28.39 -28.86
CA ARG A 92 13.59 -29.85 -28.75
C ARG A 92 14.53 -30.41 -29.81
N ASN A 93 14.72 -29.67 -30.91
CA ASN A 93 15.66 -30.00 -31.98
C ASN A 93 17.06 -29.38 -31.74
N ARG A 94 17.26 -28.65 -30.64
CA ARG A 94 18.49 -27.94 -30.29
C ARG A 94 19.05 -28.49 -28.98
N SER A 95 20.04 -29.37 -29.09
CA SER A 95 20.64 -30.05 -27.93
C SER A 95 21.24 -29.17 -26.84
N GLN A 96 21.46 -27.88 -27.11
CA GLN A 96 22.03 -26.90 -26.18
C GLN A 96 21.10 -25.70 -25.95
N ALA A 97 19.80 -25.81 -26.26
CA ALA A 97 18.89 -24.70 -26.05
C ALA A 97 18.84 -24.28 -24.57
N LEU A 98 18.85 -22.97 -24.33
CA LEU A 98 18.56 -22.42 -23.00
C LEU A 98 17.07 -22.66 -22.71
N VAL A 99 16.77 -23.46 -21.68
CA VAL A 99 15.40 -23.75 -21.22
C VAL A 99 15.32 -23.70 -19.70
N ALA A 100 14.12 -23.47 -19.17
CA ALA A 100 13.83 -23.52 -17.74
C ALA A 100 12.50 -24.24 -17.47
N ALA A 101 12.28 -24.70 -16.24
CA ALA A 101 11.01 -25.31 -15.86
C ALA A 101 9.84 -24.34 -16.03
N ASN A 102 8.73 -24.82 -16.60
CA ASN A 102 7.50 -24.04 -16.74
C ASN A 102 6.71 -24.05 -15.42
N PRO A 103 6.63 -22.93 -14.68
CA PRO A 103 5.91 -22.93 -13.41
C PRO A 103 4.40 -23.16 -13.61
N LEU A 104 3.80 -22.72 -14.72
CA LEU A 104 2.36 -22.91 -14.96
C LEU A 104 1.99 -24.37 -15.22
N HIS A 105 2.87 -25.14 -15.88
CA HIS A 105 2.62 -26.55 -16.18
C HIS A 105 2.39 -27.38 -14.91
N SER A 106 3.03 -27.00 -13.80
CA SER A 106 2.85 -27.65 -12.50
C SER A 106 1.59 -27.21 -11.73
N LEU A 107 0.96 -26.09 -12.12
CA LEU A 107 -0.17 -25.52 -11.40
C LEU A 107 -1.49 -26.14 -11.84
N CYS A 108 -1.77 -26.13 -13.15
CA CYS A 108 -2.98 -26.72 -13.71
C CYS A 108 -2.80 -27.05 -15.19
N ASP A 109 -3.72 -27.85 -15.73
CA ASP A 109 -3.77 -28.13 -17.16
C ASP A 109 -4.19 -26.86 -17.93
N LEU A 110 -3.28 -26.31 -18.73
CA LEU A 110 -3.55 -25.12 -19.54
C LEU A 110 -4.56 -25.39 -20.67
N ASN A 111 -4.91 -26.65 -20.94
CA ASN A 111 -5.92 -27.04 -21.91
C ASN A 111 -7.34 -27.10 -21.34
N ASP A 112 -7.50 -26.95 -20.02
CA ASP A 112 -8.82 -26.96 -19.38
C ASP A 112 -9.74 -25.92 -20.04
N GLU A 113 -10.88 -26.38 -20.57
CA GLU A 113 -11.86 -25.53 -21.27
C GLU A 113 -12.37 -24.39 -20.38
N ARG A 114 -12.50 -24.63 -19.07
CA ARG A 114 -12.98 -23.65 -18.10
C ARG A 114 -11.94 -22.55 -17.89
N LEU A 115 -10.66 -22.92 -17.78
CA LEU A 115 -9.56 -21.95 -17.70
C LEU A 115 -9.51 -21.09 -18.97
N ARG A 116 -9.59 -21.72 -20.15
CA ARG A 116 -9.61 -20.98 -21.43
C ARG A 116 -10.77 -20.00 -21.50
N SER A 117 -11.98 -20.41 -21.10
CA SER A 117 -13.14 -19.53 -21.02
C SER A 117 -12.90 -18.35 -20.07
N MET A 118 -12.38 -18.62 -18.87
CA MET A 118 -12.08 -17.59 -17.88
C MET A 118 -11.03 -16.60 -18.37
N LEU A 119 -9.99 -17.06 -19.07
CA LEU A 119 -8.96 -16.20 -19.66
C LEU A 119 -9.53 -15.28 -20.74
N LEU A 120 -10.37 -15.81 -21.63
CA LEU A 120 -10.99 -15.02 -22.70
C LEU A 120 -11.94 -13.93 -22.15
N GLU A 121 -12.55 -14.17 -20.99
CA GLU A 121 -13.44 -13.21 -20.34
C GLU A 121 -12.70 -12.15 -19.52
N THR A 122 -11.63 -12.55 -18.82
CA THR A 122 -10.96 -11.69 -17.83
C THR A 122 -9.76 -10.94 -18.39
N CYS A 123 -9.18 -11.39 -19.51
CA CYS A 123 -7.98 -10.80 -20.08
C CYS A 123 -8.27 -10.20 -21.46
N SER A 124 -8.07 -8.89 -21.59
CA SER A 124 -8.43 -8.12 -22.79
C SER A 124 -7.60 -8.46 -24.05
N GLN A 125 -6.40 -9.01 -23.89
CA GLN A 125 -5.47 -9.33 -24.98
C GLN A 125 -5.09 -10.81 -24.94
N VAL A 126 -6.06 -11.72 -24.93
CA VAL A 126 -5.79 -13.17 -24.93
C VAL A 126 -6.45 -13.85 -26.12
N ASP A 127 -5.67 -14.70 -26.79
CA ASP A 127 -6.15 -15.74 -27.71
C ASP A 127 -5.70 -17.10 -27.17
N ALA A 128 -6.65 -17.93 -26.74
CA ALA A 128 -6.38 -19.21 -26.09
C ALA A 128 -6.86 -20.37 -26.98
N THR A 129 -5.91 -21.10 -27.54
CA THR A 129 -6.14 -22.33 -28.33
C THR A 129 -5.61 -23.56 -27.58
N GLU A 130 -5.95 -24.76 -28.04
CA GLU A 130 -5.44 -25.98 -27.42
C GLU A 130 -3.90 -26.02 -27.49
N GLY A 131 -3.26 -26.19 -26.33
CA GLY A 131 -1.81 -26.22 -26.15
C GLY A 131 -1.11 -24.86 -26.09
N VAL A 132 -1.81 -23.75 -26.42
CA VAL A 132 -1.20 -22.43 -26.60
C VAL A 132 -2.11 -21.28 -26.13
N ILE A 133 -1.63 -20.46 -25.19
CA ILE A 133 -2.26 -19.20 -24.80
C ILE A 133 -1.38 -18.05 -25.28
N GLN A 134 -1.86 -17.28 -26.25
CA GLN A 134 -1.22 -16.07 -26.73
C GLN A 134 -1.78 -14.85 -26.01
N THR A 135 -0.92 -13.98 -25.49
CA THR A 135 -1.30 -12.70 -24.91
C THR A 135 -0.38 -11.56 -25.32
N GLY A 136 -0.90 -10.61 -26.09
CA GLY A 136 -0.08 -9.61 -26.77
C GLY A 136 1.05 -10.27 -27.59
N PRO A 137 2.33 -9.95 -27.35
CA PRO A 137 3.47 -10.61 -28.01
C PRO A 137 3.90 -11.94 -27.35
N TYR A 138 3.24 -12.37 -26.28
CA TYR A 138 3.64 -13.50 -25.46
C TYR A 138 2.87 -14.78 -25.79
N ILE A 139 3.54 -15.93 -25.81
CA ILE A 139 2.95 -17.23 -26.12
C ILE A 139 3.33 -18.20 -25.01
N LEU A 140 2.34 -18.57 -24.22
CA LEU A 140 2.44 -19.59 -23.19
C LEU A 140 2.09 -20.95 -23.78
N ARG A 141 2.97 -21.94 -23.60
CA ARG A 141 2.75 -23.32 -24.06
C ARG A 141 2.54 -24.25 -22.87
N HIS A 142 1.77 -25.31 -23.08
CA HIS A 142 1.58 -26.38 -22.10
C HIS A 142 2.73 -27.42 -22.12
N ASP A 143 3.96 -26.94 -22.07
CA ASP A 143 5.16 -27.78 -21.99
C ASP A 143 5.76 -27.73 -20.57
N PRO A 144 6.37 -28.81 -20.06
CA PRO A 144 7.05 -28.81 -18.75
C PRO A 144 8.29 -27.91 -18.73
N GLU A 145 8.86 -27.63 -19.90
CA GLU A 145 10.01 -26.75 -20.10
C GLU A 145 9.62 -25.60 -21.02
N VAL A 146 10.20 -24.43 -20.75
CA VAL A 146 10.03 -23.25 -21.56
C VAL A 146 11.36 -22.83 -22.18
N GLN A 147 11.34 -22.63 -23.49
CA GLN A 147 12.43 -22.01 -24.24
C GLN A 147 12.40 -20.48 -24.09
N PHE A 148 13.58 -19.88 -23.86
CA PHE A 148 13.74 -18.43 -23.96
C PHE A 148 13.68 -17.99 -25.42
N VAL A 149 12.72 -17.13 -25.75
CA VAL A 149 12.05 -17.22 -27.06
C VAL A 149 12.81 -16.69 -28.26
N GLN A 150 13.59 -15.62 -28.18
CA GLN A 150 14.45 -15.23 -29.31
C GLN A 150 15.81 -15.95 -29.28
N ALA A 151 15.80 -17.09 -28.59
CA ALA A 151 16.51 -18.30 -28.92
C ALA A 151 18.01 -18.15 -28.98
N ARG A 152 18.60 -17.53 -27.93
CA ARG A 152 20.05 -17.52 -27.66
C ARG A 152 20.52 -16.84 -26.38
N SER A 153 19.76 -16.02 -25.65
CA SER A 153 20.28 -15.33 -24.45
C SER A 153 19.31 -15.23 -23.28
N HIS A 154 19.85 -15.01 -22.08
CA HIS A 154 19.12 -14.80 -20.83
C HIS A 154 19.80 -13.72 -19.99
N ILE A 155 19.03 -12.74 -19.47
CA ILE A 155 19.55 -11.61 -18.68
C ILE A 155 19.12 -11.77 -17.23
N TYR A 156 20.06 -11.55 -16.30
CA TYR A 156 19.84 -11.64 -14.86
C TYR A 156 20.64 -10.57 -14.10
N PRO A 157 20.16 -10.09 -12.95
CA PRO A 157 20.93 -9.22 -12.07
C PRO A 157 22.03 -9.97 -11.31
N ILE A 158 23.11 -9.25 -11.04
CA ILE A 158 24.25 -9.69 -10.22
C ILE A 158 24.40 -8.70 -9.06
N LEU A 159 24.43 -9.24 -7.84
CA LEU A 159 24.58 -8.48 -6.60
C LEU A 159 25.92 -8.81 -5.93
N TRP A 160 26.54 -7.78 -5.33
CA TRP A 160 27.73 -7.93 -4.50
C TRP A 160 27.33 -7.97 -3.03
N PHE A 161 27.91 -8.94 -2.34
CA PHE A 161 27.79 -9.12 -0.90
C PHE A 161 29.13 -8.94 -0.24
N TRP A 162 29.12 -8.44 0.99
CA TRP A 162 30.31 -8.41 1.85
C TRP A 162 30.28 -9.58 2.83
N ASP A 163 31.33 -10.39 2.82
CA ASP A 163 31.56 -11.43 3.82
C ASP A 163 32.56 -10.90 4.87
N PRO A 164 32.10 -10.62 6.11
CA PRO A 164 32.98 -10.16 7.17
C PRO A 164 33.92 -11.24 7.68
N ASP A 165 33.58 -12.53 7.55
CA ASP A 165 34.37 -13.66 8.03
C ASP A 165 35.53 -13.96 7.09
N GLU A 166 35.29 -13.93 5.77
CA GLU A 166 36.34 -14.09 4.75
C GLU A 166 37.06 -12.78 4.39
N VAL A 167 36.55 -11.63 4.87
CA VAL A 167 37.01 -10.27 4.51
C VAL A 167 37.07 -10.10 3.00
N LYS A 168 35.98 -10.46 2.32
CA LYS A 168 35.94 -10.57 0.86
C LYS A 168 34.57 -10.21 0.29
N ALA A 169 34.57 -9.72 -0.94
CA ALA A 169 33.34 -9.49 -1.69
C ALA A 169 32.92 -10.72 -2.51
N HIS A 170 31.66 -11.15 -2.38
CA HIS A 170 31.07 -12.27 -3.12
C HIS A 170 30.12 -11.75 -4.21
N ARG A 171 30.16 -12.40 -5.38
CA ARG A 171 29.24 -12.11 -6.50
C ARG A 171 28.18 -13.20 -6.56
N LEU A 172 26.92 -12.82 -6.49
CA LEU A 172 25.80 -13.75 -6.55
C LEU A 172 24.78 -13.31 -7.60
N VAL A 173 24.23 -14.27 -8.31
CA VAL A 173 23.17 -14.08 -9.30
C VAL A 173 21.83 -14.13 -8.60
N ILE A 174 20.99 -13.14 -8.89
CA ILE A 174 19.60 -13.13 -8.48
C ILE A 174 18.79 -13.45 -9.73
N ASP A 175 18.24 -14.64 -9.80
CA ASP A 175 17.45 -15.06 -10.94
C ASP A 175 16.21 -15.83 -10.48
N PRO A 176 15.01 -15.26 -10.66
CA PRO A 176 13.78 -15.88 -10.20
C PRO A 176 13.36 -17.11 -11.02
N SER A 177 14.08 -17.44 -12.10
CA SER A 177 13.86 -18.65 -12.89
C SER A 177 14.49 -19.88 -12.26
N LEU A 178 15.54 -19.66 -11.46
CA LEU A 178 16.45 -20.70 -11.01
C LEU A 178 16.01 -21.24 -9.63
N ASP A 179 16.67 -22.29 -9.15
CA ASP A 179 16.28 -22.96 -7.90
C ASP A 179 16.08 -21.95 -6.75
N ARG A 180 14.83 -21.94 -6.27
CA ARG A 180 14.23 -20.93 -5.40
C ARG A 180 14.83 -20.88 -3.99
N THR A 181 15.80 -21.74 -3.69
CA THR A 181 16.35 -21.90 -2.33
C THR A 181 17.76 -21.38 -2.17
N ARG A 182 18.41 -20.90 -3.24
CA ARG A 182 19.83 -20.56 -3.21
C ARG A 182 20.17 -19.42 -4.15
N LEU A 183 21.13 -18.59 -3.74
CA LEU A 183 21.86 -17.74 -4.67
C LEU A 183 22.95 -18.56 -5.36
N PHE A 184 23.12 -18.32 -6.65
CA PHE A 184 24.08 -19.05 -7.48
C PHE A 184 25.31 -18.20 -7.76
N PRO A 185 26.51 -18.79 -7.72
CA PRO A 185 27.65 -18.23 -8.41
C PRO A 185 27.30 -18.09 -9.90
N PRO A 186 27.77 -17.04 -10.60
CA PRO A 186 27.53 -16.90 -12.05
C PRO A 186 27.80 -18.17 -12.86
N ALA A 187 28.87 -18.91 -12.55
CA ALA A 187 29.23 -20.14 -13.26
C ALA A 187 28.19 -21.29 -13.16
N GLU A 188 27.34 -21.32 -12.13
CA GLU A 188 26.35 -22.38 -11.89
C GLU A 188 25.06 -22.18 -12.71
N VAL A 189 24.80 -20.95 -13.17
CA VAL A 189 23.66 -20.58 -14.04
C VAL A 189 23.52 -21.51 -15.25
N ARG A 190 24.65 -21.93 -15.86
CA ARG A 190 24.68 -22.81 -17.04
C ARG A 190 24.00 -24.16 -16.84
N ARG A 191 24.20 -24.77 -15.66
CA ARG A 191 23.60 -26.07 -15.33
C ARG A 191 22.08 -25.93 -15.22
N LEU A 192 21.64 -24.82 -14.64
CA LEU A 192 20.23 -24.55 -14.32
C LEU A 192 19.42 -24.13 -15.54
N LEU A 193 20.05 -23.50 -16.54
CA LEU A 193 19.44 -23.22 -17.85
C LEU A 193 19.50 -24.43 -18.81
N HIS A 194 19.83 -25.62 -18.30
CA HIS A 194 19.99 -26.86 -19.06
C HIS A 194 20.97 -26.76 -20.25
N CYS A 195 21.94 -25.83 -20.18
CA CYS A 195 22.92 -25.56 -21.24
C CYS A 195 24.33 -25.39 -20.63
N SER A 196 25.00 -26.52 -20.44
CA SER A 196 26.29 -26.58 -19.72
C SER A 196 27.44 -25.78 -20.39
N GLU A 197 27.32 -25.47 -21.69
CA GLU A 197 28.33 -24.77 -22.48
C GLU A 197 27.93 -23.32 -22.83
N ALA A 198 26.95 -22.72 -22.15
CA ALA A 198 26.61 -21.31 -22.39
C ALA A 198 27.75 -20.34 -22.07
N LEU A 199 27.86 -19.26 -22.85
CA LEU A 199 28.80 -18.15 -22.64
C LEU A 199 28.20 -17.14 -21.66
N MET A 200 29.04 -16.55 -20.81
CA MET A 200 28.60 -15.65 -19.73
C MET A 200 29.21 -14.26 -19.91
N PHE A 201 28.37 -13.23 -19.89
CA PHE A 201 28.74 -11.83 -20.01
C PHE A 201 28.26 -11.03 -18.79
N GLN A 202 28.92 -9.91 -18.51
CA GLN A 202 28.61 -9.02 -17.40
C GLN A 202 28.75 -7.54 -17.78
N ALA A 203 27.87 -6.69 -17.26
CA ALA A 203 27.85 -5.25 -17.45
C ALA A 203 27.51 -4.51 -16.14
N PRO A 204 28.13 -3.35 -15.84
CA PRO A 204 27.56 -2.39 -14.89
C PRO A 204 26.12 -2.00 -15.29
N LEU A 205 25.34 -1.42 -14.36
CA LEU A 205 23.93 -1.07 -14.61
C LEU A 205 23.72 -0.26 -15.91
N LEU A 206 24.58 0.72 -16.19
CA LEU A 206 24.56 1.54 -17.41
C LEU A 206 25.74 1.26 -18.37
N GLY A 207 26.37 0.08 -18.30
CA GLY A 207 27.54 -0.26 -19.11
C GLY A 207 27.29 -1.39 -20.13
N TYR A 208 28.29 -1.65 -20.98
CA TYR A 208 28.27 -2.70 -22.01
C TYR A 208 28.53 -4.11 -21.46
N PHE A 209 27.93 -5.14 -22.07
CA PHE A 209 28.13 -6.55 -21.74
C PHE A 209 29.51 -7.05 -22.18
N ARG A 210 30.41 -7.29 -21.23
CA ARG A 210 31.75 -7.85 -21.48
C ARG A 210 31.78 -9.32 -21.10
N LEU A 211 32.58 -10.14 -21.80
CA LEU A 211 32.73 -11.56 -21.48
C LEU A 211 33.28 -11.75 -20.07
N ASP A 212 32.59 -12.50 -19.22
CA ASP A 212 33.05 -12.82 -17.86
C ASP A 212 33.98 -14.04 -17.92
N VAL A 213 35.27 -13.78 -18.15
CA VAL A 213 36.29 -14.83 -18.34
C VAL A 213 36.41 -15.79 -17.14
N PHE A 214 36.04 -15.34 -15.94
CA PHE A 214 36.05 -16.16 -14.72
C PHE A 214 34.91 -17.19 -14.69
N SER A 215 33.93 -17.05 -15.57
CA SER A 215 32.77 -17.95 -15.68
C SER A 215 32.87 -18.89 -16.88
N LEU A 216 33.98 -18.92 -17.63
CA LEU A 216 34.17 -19.83 -18.78
C LEU A 216 34.38 -21.29 -18.33
N THR A 217 33.92 -22.27 -19.13
CA THR A 217 34.33 -23.67 -18.96
C THR A 217 35.80 -23.84 -19.38
N SER A 218 36.46 -24.92 -18.97
CA SER A 218 37.81 -25.24 -19.44
C SER A 218 37.88 -25.28 -20.97
N ARG A 219 36.88 -25.89 -21.62
CA ARG A 219 36.77 -25.96 -23.08
C ARG A 219 36.64 -24.58 -23.73
N GLN A 220 35.75 -23.72 -23.22
CA GLN A 220 35.59 -22.35 -23.73
C GLN A 220 36.85 -21.50 -23.51
N SER A 221 37.48 -21.65 -22.35
CA SER A 221 38.73 -20.98 -22.02
C SER A 221 39.86 -21.40 -22.97
N GLU A 222 39.98 -22.70 -23.26
CA GLU A 222 40.92 -23.25 -24.25
C GLU A 222 40.63 -22.76 -25.67
N SER A 223 39.37 -22.75 -26.09
CA SER A 223 38.97 -22.22 -27.41
C SER A 223 39.27 -20.73 -27.54
N LEU A 224 38.98 -19.91 -26.52
CA LEU A 224 39.30 -18.48 -26.54
C LEU A 224 40.81 -18.23 -26.55
N LYS A 225 41.59 -18.98 -25.75
CA LYS A 225 43.07 -18.95 -25.81
C LYS A 225 43.55 -19.22 -27.23
N SER A 226 43.02 -20.24 -27.90
CA SER A 226 43.40 -20.61 -29.27
C SER A 226 43.06 -19.55 -30.33
N ILE A 227 42.03 -18.72 -30.09
CA ILE A 227 41.64 -17.62 -30.99
C ILE A 227 42.60 -16.42 -30.84
N PHE A 228 43.08 -16.17 -29.62
CA PHE A 228 44.02 -15.08 -29.33
C PHE A 228 45.51 -15.47 -29.49
N ASP A 229 45.81 -16.76 -29.70
CA ASP A 229 47.16 -17.31 -29.91
C ASP A 229 47.79 -16.97 -31.29
N ALA A 230 47.19 -16.10 -32.10
CA ALA A 230 47.77 -15.65 -33.38
C ALA A 230 48.87 -14.56 -33.24
N GLY A 231 49.35 -14.26 -32.04
CA GLY A 231 50.51 -13.39 -31.84
C GLY A 231 50.66 -12.86 -30.41
N GLU A 232 51.64 -13.42 -29.70
CA GLU A 232 52.20 -13.03 -28.40
C GLU A 232 51.48 -13.50 -27.11
N PHE A 233 52.26 -14.24 -26.31
CA PHE A 233 51.93 -14.99 -25.09
C PHE A 233 51.50 -14.12 -23.89
N HIS A 234 50.43 -14.52 -23.17
CA HIS A 234 50.20 -14.15 -21.75
C HIS A 234 49.61 -15.30 -20.93
N SER A 235 49.92 -15.34 -19.62
CA SER A 235 49.90 -16.56 -18.80
C SER A 235 48.77 -16.69 -17.76
N ASN A 236 47.75 -15.82 -17.71
CA ASN A 236 46.59 -16.03 -16.80
C ASN A 236 45.28 -15.35 -17.28
N LEU A 237 44.16 -15.69 -16.63
CA LEU A 237 42.80 -15.21 -16.92
C LEU A 237 42.61 -13.70 -16.66
N GLU A 238 43.34 -13.10 -15.72
CA GLU A 238 43.24 -11.65 -15.43
C GLU A 238 43.78 -10.79 -16.57
N ALA A 239 44.87 -11.21 -17.22
CA ALA A 239 45.42 -10.52 -18.38
C ALA A 239 44.52 -10.58 -19.62
N LEU A 240 43.78 -11.69 -19.80
CA LEU A 240 42.77 -11.82 -20.84
C LEU A 240 41.57 -10.91 -20.59
N ASN A 241 41.15 -10.78 -19.33
CA ASN A 241 40.12 -9.84 -18.91
C ASN A 241 40.52 -8.41 -19.28
N ASP A 242 41.73 -7.97 -18.95
CA ASP A 242 42.19 -6.59 -19.17
C ASP A 242 42.25 -6.21 -20.66
N ARG A 243 42.57 -7.15 -21.57
CA ARG A 243 42.65 -6.86 -23.01
C ARG A 243 41.29 -6.86 -23.73
N ILE A 244 40.29 -7.58 -23.20
CA ILE A 244 38.88 -7.43 -23.63
C ILE A 244 38.37 -6.03 -23.24
N GLU A 245 38.94 -5.39 -22.21
CA GLU A 245 38.60 -4.02 -21.80
C GLU A 245 39.13 -2.94 -22.76
N ASP A 246 40.09 -3.26 -23.65
CA ASP A 246 40.72 -2.32 -24.58
C ASP A 246 40.11 -2.31 -26.00
N LEU A 247 39.05 -3.10 -26.26
CA LEU A 247 38.34 -3.08 -27.54
C LEU A 247 37.56 -1.77 -27.71
N SER A 248 37.53 -1.20 -28.93
CA SER A 248 36.70 -0.01 -29.19
C SER A 248 35.21 -0.36 -29.12
N GLN A 249 34.38 0.62 -28.73
CA GLN A 249 32.93 0.46 -28.56
C GLN A 249 32.23 -0.10 -29.80
N ASP A 250 32.68 0.33 -30.98
CA ASP A 250 32.19 -0.10 -32.29
C ASP A 250 32.55 -1.55 -32.63
N GLU A 251 33.76 -1.98 -32.28
CA GLU A 251 34.25 -3.34 -32.49
C GLU A 251 33.55 -4.30 -31.53
N HIS A 252 33.33 -3.87 -30.29
CA HIS A 252 32.61 -4.62 -29.27
C HIS A 252 31.12 -4.79 -29.61
N ALA A 253 30.44 -3.72 -30.04
CA ALA A 253 29.05 -3.77 -30.48
C ALA A 253 28.86 -4.59 -31.77
N ARG A 254 29.80 -4.51 -32.73
CA ARG A 254 29.81 -5.37 -33.92
C ARG A 254 30.06 -6.83 -33.59
N LEU A 255 31.00 -7.12 -32.69
CA LEU A 255 31.30 -8.46 -32.21
C LEU A 255 30.06 -9.10 -31.57
N ILE A 256 29.42 -8.42 -30.62
CA ILE A 256 28.23 -8.95 -29.94
C ILE A 256 27.04 -9.09 -30.91
N ARG A 257 26.73 -8.11 -31.77
CA ARG A 257 25.67 -8.22 -32.80
C ARG A 257 25.92 -9.38 -33.76
N SER A 258 27.18 -9.58 -34.17
CA SER A 258 27.58 -10.72 -35.01
C SER A 258 27.46 -12.07 -34.28
N MET A 259 27.67 -12.07 -32.96
CA MET A 259 27.60 -13.28 -32.14
C MET A 259 26.17 -13.67 -31.80
N ASN A 260 25.29 -12.73 -31.41
CA ASN A 260 23.94 -13.04 -30.93
C ASN A 260 22.80 -12.81 -31.93
N GLY A 261 23.09 -12.31 -33.12
CA GLY A 261 22.10 -12.09 -34.17
C GLY A 261 21.05 -11.03 -33.83
N ALA A 262 21.33 -10.20 -32.83
CA ALA A 262 20.48 -9.10 -32.41
C ALA A 262 20.23 -8.13 -33.56
N GLN A 263 18.95 -7.85 -33.85
CA GLN A 263 18.60 -6.66 -34.62
C GLN A 263 18.97 -5.42 -33.81
N GLU A 264 19.33 -4.35 -34.51
CA GLU A 264 19.58 -3.04 -33.92
C GLU A 264 18.37 -2.63 -33.06
N GLY A 265 18.59 -2.45 -31.75
CA GLY A 265 17.53 -2.14 -30.77
C GLY A 265 16.92 -3.32 -29.98
N SER A 266 17.41 -4.56 -30.12
CA SER A 266 16.92 -5.72 -29.35
C SER A 266 17.68 -5.98 -28.03
N LEU A 267 17.17 -6.84 -27.14
CA LEU A 267 17.82 -7.21 -25.86
C LEU A 267 19.23 -7.82 -26.03
N GLY A 268 19.51 -8.42 -27.18
CA GLY A 268 20.86 -8.89 -27.53
C GLY A 268 21.74 -7.77 -28.08
N ASP A 269 21.21 -6.61 -28.47
CA ASP A 269 22.04 -5.51 -28.92
C ASP A 269 22.68 -4.83 -27.70
N PRO A 270 24.01 -4.91 -27.52
CA PRO A 270 24.68 -4.27 -26.39
C PRO A 270 24.55 -2.73 -26.45
N ALA A 271 24.07 -2.16 -27.56
CA ALA A 271 23.72 -0.75 -27.68
C ALA A 271 22.30 -0.42 -27.17
N ALA A 272 21.36 -1.39 -27.13
CA ALA A 272 19.95 -1.15 -26.81
C ALA A 272 19.71 -0.77 -25.33
N TRP A 273 20.53 -1.28 -24.42
CA TRP A 273 20.33 -1.10 -22.97
C TRP A 273 21.25 -0.07 -22.32
N THR A 274 21.99 0.65 -23.14
CA THR A 274 22.53 1.97 -22.80
C THR A 274 21.46 3.07 -22.85
N TYR A 275 20.24 2.77 -23.32
CA TYR A 275 19.12 3.70 -23.49
C TYR A 275 17.78 3.08 -23.00
N ALA A 276 17.04 3.57 -22.03
CA ALA A 276 16.31 4.85 -22.03
C ALA A 276 15.57 5.26 -23.34
N ASN A 277 15.57 4.47 -24.43
CA ASN A 277 15.07 4.92 -25.75
C ASN A 277 13.73 4.34 -26.22
N ASN A 278 13.02 3.53 -25.43
CA ASN A 278 11.63 3.19 -25.78
C ASN A 278 10.63 4.27 -25.34
N LEU A 279 10.99 5.54 -25.52
CA LEU A 279 10.02 6.63 -25.64
C LEU A 279 9.51 6.62 -27.08
N GLN A 280 8.27 6.17 -27.29
CA GLN A 280 7.65 6.25 -28.62
C GLN A 280 7.50 7.72 -29.02
N GLY A 281 8.17 8.11 -30.11
CA GLY A 281 7.87 9.31 -30.91
C GLY A 281 8.98 10.36 -31.00
N TRP A 282 10.19 10.05 -31.48
CA TRP A 282 11.25 11.06 -31.65
C TRP A 282 11.99 11.00 -33.00
N GLU A 283 12.21 12.18 -33.58
CA GLU A 283 12.96 12.41 -34.82
C GLU A 283 14.48 12.30 -34.63
N ARG A 284 15.14 11.87 -35.71
CA ARG A 284 16.50 11.29 -35.82
C ARG A 284 17.68 12.26 -35.72
N SER A 285 17.53 13.47 -35.17
CA SER A 285 18.54 14.56 -35.33
C SER A 285 19.40 14.88 -34.10
N GLN A 286 19.36 14.09 -33.02
CA GLN A 286 20.04 14.40 -31.75
C GLN A 286 20.99 13.28 -31.23
N ASP A 287 22.00 12.92 -32.02
CA ASP A 287 23.00 11.90 -31.65
C ASP A 287 24.05 12.37 -30.60
N GLU A 288 24.21 13.68 -30.35
CA GLU A 288 25.28 14.20 -29.46
C GLU A 288 24.96 14.21 -27.95
N GLU A 289 23.69 14.22 -27.56
CA GLU A 289 23.28 14.21 -26.15
C GLU A 289 23.24 12.79 -25.56
N GLN A 290 22.95 11.83 -26.44
CA GLN A 290 22.92 10.41 -26.18
C GLN A 290 24.30 9.79 -25.92
N TYR A 291 25.35 10.26 -26.63
CA TYR A 291 26.75 9.87 -26.37
C TYR A 291 27.23 10.31 -24.95
N ARG A 292 26.68 11.40 -24.40
CA ARG A 292 26.99 11.86 -23.02
C ARG A 292 26.40 10.98 -21.91
N ASN A 293 25.36 10.20 -22.22
CA ASN A 293 24.65 9.36 -21.25
C ASN A 293 25.18 7.92 -21.18
N THR A 294 25.78 7.43 -22.27
CA THR A 294 26.18 6.01 -22.43
C THR A 294 27.64 5.73 -22.03
N GLY A 295 28.41 6.75 -21.64
CA GLY A 295 29.78 6.65 -21.13
C GLY A 295 29.93 6.62 -19.59
N ARG A 296 28.84 6.50 -18.82
CA ARG A 296 28.86 6.66 -17.34
C ARG A 296 29.02 5.35 -16.54
N GLY A 297 28.78 4.18 -17.17
CA GLY A 297 28.82 2.88 -16.48
C GLY A 297 30.23 2.34 -16.19
N GLU A 298 31.23 2.73 -16.98
CA GLU A 298 32.61 2.24 -16.82
C GLU A 298 33.31 2.77 -15.57
N PRO A 299 33.20 4.08 -15.23
CA PRO A 299 33.66 4.60 -13.93
C PRO A 299 33.17 3.77 -12.74
N LEU A 300 31.89 3.36 -12.72
CA LEU A 300 31.32 2.54 -11.64
C LEU A 300 32.04 1.20 -11.47
N ARG A 301 32.38 0.52 -12.58
CA ARG A 301 33.09 -0.77 -12.55
C ARG A 301 34.48 -0.62 -11.95
N PHE A 302 35.25 0.35 -12.43
CA PHE A 302 36.62 0.58 -12.00
C PHE A 302 36.67 1.08 -10.56
N GLN A 303 35.83 2.04 -10.19
CA GLN A 303 35.75 2.55 -8.83
C GLN A 303 35.24 1.47 -7.85
N ARG A 304 34.26 0.63 -8.21
CA ARG A 304 33.86 -0.53 -7.39
C ARG A 304 35.03 -1.46 -7.11
N ARG A 305 35.82 -1.83 -8.13
CA ARG A 305 37.01 -2.67 -7.94
C ARG A 305 38.00 -2.03 -6.96
N ARG A 306 38.21 -0.71 -7.06
CA ARG A 306 39.07 0.03 -6.14
C ARG A 306 38.51 0.05 -4.72
N LEU A 307 37.19 0.23 -4.54
CA LEU A 307 36.52 0.16 -3.25
C LEU A 307 36.72 -1.22 -2.59
N ILE A 308 36.46 -2.30 -3.33
CA ILE A 308 36.66 -3.68 -2.84
C ILE A 308 38.11 -3.88 -2.41
N ARG A 309 39.09 -3.54 -3.26
CA ARG A 309 40.52 -3.65 -2.93
C ARG A 309 40.92 -2.80 -1.71
N SER A 310 40.32 -1.62 -1.56
CA SER A 310 40.57 -0.74 -0.40
C SER A 310 40.06 -1.40 0.89
N ARG A 311 38.85 -1.98 0.86
CA ARG A 311 38.28 -2.68 2.00
C ARG A 311 39.02 -3.97 2.36
N GLU A 312 39.50 -4.73 1.37
CA GLU A 312 40.32 -5.94 1.55
C GLU A 312 41.76 -5.65 2.08
N GLY A 313 42.08 -4.40 2.44
CA GLY A 313 43.37 -4.01 3.00
C GLY A 313 44.50 -3.88 1.98
N ARG A 314 44.19 -3.80 0.69
CA ARG A 314 45.19 -3.80 -0.40
C ARG A 314 45.65 -2.41 -0.82
N GLN A 315 44.83 -1.34 -0.69
CA GLN A 315 45.18 0.05 -1.05
C GLN A 315 44.12 1.10 -0.63
N GLY A 316 44.48 2.15 0.13
CA GLY A 316 43.68 3.39 0.24
C GLY A 316 42.53 3.43 1.24
N ASP A 317 41.80 4.55 1.28
CA ASP A 317 40.70 4.86 2.22
C ASP A 317 39.33 4.50 1.62
N ALA A 318 38.70 3.43 2.13
CA ALA A 318 37.48 2.87 1.56
C ALA A 318 36.22 3.77 1.72
N PRO A 319 35.96 4.42 2.86
CA PRO A 319 34.93 5.45 2.98
C PRO A 319 35.04 6.58 1.95
N ALA A 320 36.25 7.09 1.67
CA ALA A 320 36.46 8.11 0.65
C ALA A 320 36.11 7.58 -0.76
N ARG A 321 36.50 6.33 -1.08
CA ARG A 321 36.13 5.69 -2.36
C ARG A 321 34.63 5.48 -2.51
N ARG A 322 33.94 5.19 -1.39
CA ARG A 322 32.47 5.06 -1.37
C ARG A 322 31.79 6.40 -1.64
N ALA A 323 32.32 7.51 -1.10
CA ALA A 323 31.81 8.86 -1.39
C ALA A 323 31.97 9.21 -2.88
N GLU A 324 33.16 8.99 -3.48
CA GLU A 324 33.40 9.20 -4.92
C GLU A 324 32.40 8.41 -5.81
N LEU A 325 32.09 7.17 -5.41
CA LEU A 325 31.11 6.32 -6.10
C LEU A 325 29.68 6.86 -5.97
N ARG A 326 29.32 7.40 -4.80
CA ARG A 326 28.00 8.00 -4.57
C ARG A 326 27.80 9.23 -5.47
N ASP A 327 28.80 10.12 -5.52
CA ASP A 327 28.75 11.30 -6.38
C ASP A 327 28.63 10.89 -7.86
N THR A 328 29.31 9.82 -8.27
CA THR A 328 29.20 9.28 -9.63
C THR A 328 27.78 8.77 -9.93
N VAL A 329 27.12 8.10 -8.96
CA VAL A 329 25.74 7.62 -9.09
C VAL A 329 24.75 8.78 -9.19
N ASP A 330 24.87 9.76 -8.30
CA ASP A 330 23.94 10.90 -8.20
C ASP A 330 24.03 11.77 -9.46
N ASN A 331 25.25 12.08 -9.94
CA ASN A 331 25.46 12.82 -11.20
C ASN A 331 24.99 12.03 -12.44
N ALA A 332 24.94 10.70 -12.34
CA ALA A 332 24.55 9.82 -13.44
C ALA A 332 23.03 9.61 -13.57
N GLU A 333 22.22 10.11 -12.63
CA GLU A 333 20.76 9.93 -12.58
C GLU A 333 20.29 8.45 -12.63
N ILE A 334 21.12 7.51 -12.17
CA ILE A 334 20.89 6.07 -12.33
C ILE A 334 19.57 5.62 -11.71
N LEU A 335 19.23 6.14 -10.53
CA LEU A 335 18.01 5.77 -9.81
C LEU A 335 16.75 6.11 -10.62
N ARG A 336 16.71 7.31 -11.21
CA ARG A 336 15.62 7.76 -12.06
C ARG A 336 15.49 6.86 -13.29
N ILE A 337 16.61 6.59 -13.98
CA ILE A 337 16.64 5.73 -15.18
C ILE A 337 16.13 4.31 -14.86
N CYS A 338 16.58 3.72 -13.75
CA CYS A 338 16.13 2.38 -13.35
C CYS A 338 14.65 2.35 -13.00
N ALA A 339 14.14 3.39 -12.32
CA ALA A 339 12.72 3.51 -11.98
C ALA A 339 11.85 3.67 -13.23
N ASP A 340 12.26 4.53 -14.18
CA ASP A 340 11.55 4.75 -15.45
C ASP A 340 11.48 3.47 -16.28
N ASP A 341 12.59 2.73 -16.36
CA ASP A 341 12.67 1.46 -17.09
C ASP A 341 11.86 0.33 -16.43
N ALA A 342 11.88 0.25 -15.09
CA ALA A 342 11.03 -0.66 -14.34
C ALA A 342 9.54 -0.35 -14.56
N ALA A 343 9.15 0.92 -14.56
CA ALA A 343 7.77 1.32 -14.84
C ALA A 343 7.34 0.95 -16.27
N TRP A 344 8.23 1.11 -17.26
CA TRP A 344 7.99 0.64 -18.62
C TRP A 344 7.87 -0.89 -18.69
N SER A 345 8.79 -1.61 -18.02
CA SER A 345 8.80 -3.07 -17.96
C SER A 345 7.53 -3.63 -17.33
N ALA A 346 7.03 -3.00 -16.27
CA ALA A 346 5.76 -3.34 -15.64
C ALA A 346 4.58 -3.24 -16.62
N ARG A 347 4.46 -2.10 -17.33
CA ARG A 347 3.41 -1.92 -18.36
C ARG A 347 3.51 -2.98 -19.45
N ALA A 348 4.73 -3.29 -19.90
CA ALA A 348 4.93 -4.24 -20.97
C ALA A 348 4.70 -5.70 -20.54
N LEU A 349 4.80 -6.03 -19.24
CA LEU A 349 4.52 -7.36 -18.69
C LEU A 349 3.06 -7.51 -18.17
N ALA A 350 2.27 -6.43 -18.14
CA ALA A 350 0.92 -6.45 -17.59
C ALA A 350 0.00 -7.53 -18.19
N PRO A 351 -0.07 -7.74 -19.53
CA PRO A 351 -0.95 -8.78 -20.10
C PRO A 351 -0.58 -10.20 -19.62
N LEU A 352 0.72 -10.47 -19.47
CA LEU A 352 1.21 -11.75 -18.94
C LEU A 352 0.87 -11.92 -17.45
N ALA A 353 0.97 -10.84 -16.68
CA ALA A 353 0.60 -10.85 -15.27
C ALA A 353 -0.89 -11.17 -15.10
N ASP A 354 -1.76 -10.61 -15.94
CA ASP A 354 -3.20 -10.88 -15.91
C ASP A 354 -3.49 -12.37 -16.17
N VAL A 355 -2.92 -12.96 -17.22
CA VAL A 355 -3.06 -14.41 -17.51
C VAL A 355 -2.57 -15.27 -16.35
N THR A 356 -1.44 -14.90 -15.75
CA THR A 356 -0.86 -15.62 -14.62
C THR A 356 -1.79 -15.57 -13.41
N MET A 357 -2.30 -14.40 -13.07
CA MET A 357 -3.22 -14.23 -11.95
C MET A 357 -4.49 -15.03 -12.16
N THR A 358 -5.09 -14.98 -13.36
CA THR A 358 -6.27 -15.78 -13.69
C THR A 358 -5.98 -17.27 -13.58
N THR A 359 -4.81 -17.73 -14.02
CA THR A 359 -4.41 -19.15 -13.91
C THR A 359 -4.23 -19.59 -12.46
N VAL A 360 -3.56 -18.79 -11.63
CA VAL A 360 -3.38 -19.08 -10.20
C VAL A 360 -4.72 -19.06 -9.47
N TYR A 361 -5.58 -18.09 -9.78
CA TYR A 361 -6.95 -18.02 -9.27
C TYR A 361 -7.75 -19.26 -9.66
N PHE A 362 -7.73 -19.65 -10.94
CA PHE A 362 -8.42 -20.85 -11.43
C PHE A 362 -7.96 -22.11 -10.70
N ASN A 363 -6.65 -22.29 -10.50
CA ASN A 363 -6.14 -23.41 -9.72
C ASN A 363 -6.68 -23.40 -8.28
N SER A 364 -6.69 -22.25 -7.59
CA SER A 364 -7.27 -22.16 -6.25
C SER A 364 -8.77 -22.42 -6.24
N LEU A 365 -9.49 -21.98 -7.26
CA LEU A 365 -10.92 -22.26 -7.43
C LEU A 365 -11.19 -23.75 -7.66
N LEU A 366 -10.36 -24.43 -8.46
CA LEU A 366 -10.40 -25.88 -8.65
C LEU A 366 -10.19 -26.62 -7.33
N ARG A 367 -9.16 -26.22 -6.56
CA ARG A 367 -8.88 -26.79 -5.22
C ARG A 367 -10.00 -26.54 -4.24
N LEU A 368 -10.57 -25.33 -4.24
CA LEU A 368 -11.73 -25.02 -3.41
C LEU A 368 -12.93 -25.88 -3.79
N ASN A 369 -13.20 -26.05 -5.09
CA ASN A 369 -14.27 -26.91 -5.57
C ASN A 369 -14.08 -28.37 -5.11
N GLU A 370 -12.87 -28.93 -5.25
CA GLU A 370 -12.51 -30.27 -4.78
C GLU A 370 -12.68 -30.41 -3.26
N ALA A 371 -12.27 -29.40 -2.48
CA ALA A 371 -12.42 -29.39 -1.04
C ALA A 371 -13.90 -29.43 -0.62
N LEU A 372 -14.75 -28.62 -1.27
CA LEU A 372 -16.20 -28.61 -1.04
C LEU A 372 -16.86 -29.94 -1.44
N GLU A 373 -16.46 -30.52 -2.58
CA GLU A 373 -16.96 -31.82 -3.08
C GLU A 373 -16.71 -32.96 -2.08
N ASN A 374 -15.55 -32.90 -1.43
CA ASN A 374 -15.10 -33.90 -0.48
C ASN A 374 -15.45 -33.55 0.98
N ASN A 375 -16.23 -32.48 1.23
CA ASN A 375 -16.56 -31.97 2.56
C ASN A 375 -15.32 -31.80 3.46
N GLN A 376 -14.22 -31.31 2.89
CA GLN A 376 -13.01 -31.02 3.65
C GLN A 376 -13.23 -29.81 4.55
N ASP A 377 -12.61 -29.85 5.74
CA ASP A 377 -12.63 -28.72 6.66
C ASP A 377 -11.78 -27.55 6.11
N LEU A 378 -12.46 -26.46 5.74
CA LEU A 378 -11.83 -25.24 5.25
C LEU A 378 -10.98 -24.53 6.31
N GLN A 379 -11.23 -24.75 7.62
CA GLN A 379 -10.35 -24.18 8.67
C GLN A 379 -8.93 -24.72 8.58
N SER A 380 -8.77 -25.98 8.13
CA SER A 380 -7.44 -26.57 7.93
C SER A 380 -6.63 -25.83 6.85
N PHE A 381 -7.29 -25.20 5.87
CA PHE A 381 -6.62 -24.39 4.84
C PHE A 381 -6.17 -23.02 5.38
N ILE A 382 -6.79 -22.50 6.43
CA ILE A 382 -6.41 -21.23 7.07
C ILE A 382 -5.14 -21.39 7.92
N THR A 383 -4.98 -22.56 8.53
CA THR A 383 -3.94 -22.85 9.53
C THR A 383 -2.73 -23.59 8.98
N ASP A 384 -2.89 -24.46 7.97
CA ASP A 384 -1.79 -25.17 7.33
C ASP A 384 -1.17 -24.32 6.19
N PRO A 385 0.12 -23.92 6.28
CA PRO A 385 0.76 -23.10 5.27
C PRO A 385 0.78 -23.71 3.86
N LYS A 386 0.89 -25.04 3.74
CA LYS A 386 0.91 -25.71 2.42
C LYS A 386 -0.47 -25.68 1.77
N LYS A 387 -1.50 -25.94 2.55
CA LYS A 387 -2.88 -25.86 2.07
C LYS A 387 -3.30 -24.42 1.77
N LEU A 388 -2.90 -23.46 2.60
CA LEU A 388 -3.13 -22.04 2.36
C LEU A 388 -2.53 -21.61 1.02
N HIS A 389 -1.34 -22.14 0.70
CA HIS A 389 -0.67 -21.90 -0.57
C HIS A 389 -1.50 -22.40 -1.77
N GLU A 390 -2.24 -23.50 -1.64
CA GLU A 390 -3.13 -23.97 -2.71
C GLU A 390 -4.30 -23.01 -2.97
N MET A 391 -4.72 -22.25 -1.96
CA MET A 391 -5.83 -21.27 -2.02
C MET A 391 -5.39 -19.84 -2.32
N ARG A 392 -4.09 -19.62 -2.52
CA ARG A 392 -3.49 -18.29 -2.67
C ARG A 392 -4.15 -17.43 -3.76
N GLY A 393 -4.63 -18.08 -4.84
CA GLY A 393 -5.44 -17.52 -5.94
C GLY A 393 -6.54 -16.56 -5.50
N LEU A 394 -7.26 -16.91 -4.44
CA LEU A 394 -8.38 -16.12 -3.92
C LEU A 394 -7.89 -14.78 -3.34
N GLY A 395 -6.76 -14.82 -2.62
CA GLY A 395 -6.14 -13.61 -2.09
C GLY A 395 -5.51 -12.75 -3.19
N VAL A 396 -4.93 -13.37 -4.23
CA VAL A 396 -4.30 -12.65 -5.36
C VAL A 396 -5.32 -11.72 -6.02
N ARG A 397 -6.50 -12.27 -6.31
CA ARG A 397 -7.55 -11.55 -7.00
C ARG A 397 -8.13 -10.47 -6.12
N LEU A 398 -8.34 -10.73 -4.83
CA LEU A 398 -8.73 -9.70 -3.85
C LEU A 398 -7.73 -8.55 -3.82
N ARG A 399 -6.43 -8.84 -3.67
CA ARG A 399 -5.40 -7.79 -3.66
C ARG A 399 -5.40 -6.98 -4.95
N ARG A 400 -5.57 -7.63 -6.10
CA ARG A 400 -5.65 -6.93 -7.39
C ARG A 400 -6.85 -5.99 -7.48
N ARG A 401 -8.01 -6.38 -6.93
CA ARG A 401 -9.18 -5.50 -6.82
C ARG A 401 -8.89 -4.25 -5.99
N VAL A 402 -8.24 -4.43 -4.84
CA VAL A 402 -7.81 -3.33 -3.98
C VAL A 402 -6.85 -2.41 -4.72
N ASP A 403 -5.85 -2.97 -5.42
CA ASP A 403 -4.88 -2.18 -6.19
C ASP A 403 -5.57 -1.41 -7.33
N TRP A 404 -6.51 -2.01 -8.08
CA TRP A 404 -7.27 -1.29 -9.12
C TRP A 404 -8.13 -0.15 -8.54
N LEU A 405 -8.78 -0.39 -7.41
CA LEU A 405 -9.56 0.64 -6.73
C LEU A 405 -8.67 1.78 -6.22
N ALA A 406 -7.48 1.46 -5.71
CA ALA A 406 -6.49 2.44 -5.29
C ALA A 406 -5.95 3.25 -6.48
N GLU A 407 -5.65 2.61 -7.62
CA GLU A 407 -5.25 3.27 -8.87
C GLU A 407 -6.34 4.23 -9.38
N ALA A 408 -7.61 3.81 -9.35
CA ALA A 408 -8.76 4.65 -9.71
C ALA A 408 -8.98 5.83 -8.74
N SER A 409 -8.49 5.71 -7.50
CA SER A 409 -8.60 6.73 -6.45
C SER A 409 -7.48 7.78 -6.47
N MET A 410 -6.54 7.71 -7.43
CA MET A 410 -5.38 8.61 -7.46
C MET A 410 -5.74 10.02 -7.93
N SER A 411 -5.16 11.01 -7.27
CA SER A 411 -5.16 12.40 -7.71
C SER A 411 -4.18 12.61 -8.88
N PRO A 412 -4.22 13.77 -9.57
CA PRO A 412 -3.23 14.11 -10.60
C PRO A 412 -1.77 14.10 -10.10
N GLU A 413 -1.56 14.28 -8.79
CA GLU A 413 -0.27 14.24 -8.12
C GLU A 413 0.23 12.80 -7.82
N GLY A 414 -0.60 11.78 -8.08
CA GLY A 414 -0.27 10.37 -7.85
C GLY A 414 -0.51 9.89 -6.41
N GLU A 415 -1.20 10.70 -5.58
CA GLU A 415 -1.60 10.35 -4.22
C GLU A 415 -2.98 9.71 -4.21
N ILE A 416 -3.25 8.75 -3.33
CA ILE A 416 -4.61 8.23 -3.11
C ILE A 416 -5.41 9.29 -2.35
N ASP A 417 -6.40 9.90 -2.99
CA ASP A 417 -7.23 10.99 -2.42
C ASP A 417 -8.69 10.88 -2.88
N ALA A 418 -9.37 9.81 -2.46
CA ALA A 418 -10.79 9.59 -2.74
C ALA A 418 -11.69 10.11 -1.61
N ARG A 419 -11.46 11.33 -1.11
CA ARG A 419 -12.38 11.96 -0.16
C ARG A 419 -13.81 11.97 -0.72
N ALA A 420 -14.81 11.75 0.12
CA ALA A 420 -16.21 11.60 -0.29
C ALA A 420 -16.63 12.66 -1.34
N LEU A 421 -17.20 12.21 -2.46
CA LEU A 421 -17.70 13.05 -3.56
C LEU A 421 -16.67 14.01 -4.22
N SER A 422 -15.37 13.76 -4.04
CA SER A 422 -14.31 14.34 -4.85
C SER A 422 -14.28 13.74 -6.26
N ALA A 423 -13.55 14.36 -7.20
CA ALA A 423 -13.39 13.79 -8.53
C ALA A 423 -12.71 12.39 -8.54
N PRO A 424 -11.64 12.13 -7.76
CA PRO A 424 -11.09 10.78 -7.63
C PRO A 424 -12.08 9.78 -7.00
N TYR A 425 -12.94 10.22 -6.08
CA TYR A 425 -14.02 9.36 -5.55
C TYR A 425 -15.00 8.91 -6.65
N PHE A 426 -15.29 9.76 -7.65
CA PHE A 426 -16.21 9.37 -8.74
C PHE A 426 -15.63 8.20 -9.54
N GLU A 427 -14.33 8.24 -9.86
CA GLU A 427 -13.64 7.16 -10.55
C GLU A 427 -13.53 5.90 -9.67
N ALA A 428 -13.27 6.05 -8.36
CA ALA A 428 -13.29 4.95 -7.40
C ALA A 428 -14.68 4.26 -7.31
N ALA A 429 -15.76 5.05 -7.30
CA ALA A 429 -17.13 4.53 -7.31
C ALA A 429 -17.45 3.80 -8.62
N LEU A 430 -17.03 4.34 -9.77
CA LEU A 430 -17.19 3.70 -11.08
C LEU A 430 -16.46 2.34 -11.13
N GLU A 431 -15.22 2.30 -10.64
CA GLU A 431 -14.45 1.06 -10.57
C GLU A 431 -15.11 0.05 -9.62
N THR A 432 -15.59 0.49 -8.46
CA THR A 432 -16.34 -0.36 -7.53
C THR A 432 -17.58 -0.98 -8.19
N ILE A 433 -18.38 -0.17 -8.91
CA ILE A 433 -19.56 -0.65 -9.65
C ILE A 433 -19.16 -1.68 -10.72
N ARG A 434 -18.09 -1.43 -11.48
CA ARG A 434 -17.57 -2.38 -12.48
C ARG A 434 -17.17 -3.70 -11.85
N GLN A 435 -16.46 -3.66 -10.72
CA GLN A 435 -16.07 -4.87 -10.01
C GLN A 435 -17.27 -5.64 -9.46
N MET A 436 -18.29 -4.94 -8.95
CA MET A 436 -19.57 -5.55 -8.55
C MET A 436 -20.30 -6.20 -9.73
N ASN A 437 -20.46 -5.49 -10.87
CA ASN A 437 -21.07 -6.04 -12.07
C ASN A 437 -20.30 -7.26 -12.59
N ALA A 438 -18.96 -7.21 -12.60
CA ALA A 438 -18.11 -8.34 -12.99
C ALA A 438 -18.26 -9.55 -12.05
N ALA A 439 -18.59 -9.32 -10.77
CA ALA A 439 -18.90 -10.38 -9.80
C ALA A 439 -20.32 -10.96 -9.94
N GLY A 440 -21.12 -10.47 -10.89
CA GLY A 440 -22.52 -10.87 -11.05
C GLY A 440 -23.47 -10.20 -10.04
N LEU A 441 -23.04 -9.11 -9.40
CA LEU A 441 -23.90 -8.33 -8.50
C LEU A 441 -24.73 -7.32 -9.30
N HIS A 442 -26.02 -7.23 -8.94
CA HIS A 442 -26.92 -6.19 -9.43
C HIS A 442 -26.76 -4.94 -8.57
N VAL A 443 -26.33 -3.84 -9.18
CA VAL A 443 -25.86 -2.65 -8.43
C VAL A 443 -26.89 -1.54 -8.43
N CYS A 444 -27.04 -0.85 -7.29
CA CYS A 444 -27.82 0.37 -7.20
C CYS A 444 -27.20 1.40 -6.24
N ILE A 445 -27.67 2.63 -6.40
CA ILE A 445 -27.25 3.81 -5.62
C ILE A 445 -28.45 4.32 -4.81
N ASP A 446 -28.24 4.57 -3.53
CA ASP A 446 -29.25 5.13 -2.64
C ASP A 446 -29.23 6.67 -2.59
N ARG A 447 -30.20 7.28 -1.90
CA ARG A 447 -30.35 8.74 -1.79
C ARG A 447 -29.24 9.46 -1.02
N VAL A 448 -28.28 8.74 -0.45
CA VAL A 448 -27.10 9.34 0.19
C VAL A 448 -25.80 8.94 -0.50
N GLY A 449 -25.88 8.23 -1.64
CA GLY A 449 -24.73 7.89 -2.48
C GLY A 449 -24.01 6.61 -2.10
N ASN A 450 -24.58 5.77 -1.22
CA ASN A 450 -24.04 4.44 -0.97
C ASN A 450 -24.23 3.57 -2.22
N LEU A 451 -23.27 2.69 -2.47
CA LEU A 451 -23.33 1.70 -3.55
C LEU A 451 -23.73 0.35 -2.94
N HIS A 452 -24.76 -0.28 -3.50
CA HIS A 452 -25.25 -1.59 -3.05
C HIS A 452 -25.17 -2.60 -4.19
N GLY A 453 -24.40 -3.67 -4.01
CA GLY A 453 -24.31 -4.81 -4.91
C GLY A 453 -25.09 -6.01 -4.35
N LEU A 454 -26.10 -6.46 -5.08
CA LEU A 454 -27.03 -7.51 -4.63
C LEU A 454 -26.76 -8.82 -5.38
N LEU A 455 -26.52 -9.92 -4.66
CA LEU A 455 -26.50 -11.25 -5.27
C LEU A 455 -27.91 -11.84 -5.25
N VAL A 456 -28.67 -11.51 -6.29
CA VAL A 456 -30.08 -11.90 -6.48
C VAL A 456 -30.28 -12.48 -7.87
N LYS A 457 -31.38 -13.20 -8.07
CA LYS A 457 -31.74 -13.74 -9.39
C LYS A 457 -32.14 -12.61 -10.35
N ASP A 458 -32.02 -12.87 -11.65
CA ASP A 458 -32.37 -11.87 -12.67
C ASP A 458 -33.85 -11.47 -12.61
N GLU A 459 -34.75 -12.39 -12.25
CA GLU A 459 -36.17 -12.07 -12.05
C GLU A 459 -36.38 -11.15 -10.84
N GLU A 460 -35.67 -11.40 -9.73
CA GLU A 460 -35.70 -10.55 -8.53
C GLU A 460 -35.12 -9.15 -8.85
N ALA A 461 -34.02 -9.08 -9.59
CA ALA A 461 -33.44 -7.83 -10.06
C ALA A 461 -34.40 -7.04 -10.97
N TYR A 462 -35.10 -7.72 -11.87
CA TYR A 462 -36.14 -7.12 -12.72
C TYR A 462 -37.30 -6.57 -11.89
N GLU A 463 -37.76 -7.28 -10.86
CA GLU A 463 -38.79 -6.79 -9.93
C GLU A 463 -38.35 -5.55 -9.16
N ILE A 464 -37.13 -5.57 -8.59
CA ILE A 464 -36.54 -4.45 -7.86
C ILE A 464 -36.45 -3.21 -8.76
N ARG A 465 -36.02 -3.40 -10.01
CA ARG A 465 -35.87 -2.33 -10.99
C ARG A 465 -37.20 -1.66 -11.40
N ASN A 466 -38.31 -2.40 -11.46
CA ASN A 466 -39.58 -1.89 -11.99
C ASN A 466 -40.59 -1.46 -10.91
N SER A 467 -40.42 -1.89 -9.67
CA SER A 467 -41.31 -1.53 -8.56
C SER A 467 -40.55 -0.74 -7.50
N ALA A 468 -39.89 -1.42 -6.58
CA ALA A 468 -39.03 -0.87 -5.55
C ALA A 468 -38.31 -2.02 -4.82
N MET A 469 -37.18 -1.71 -4.18
CA MET A 469 -36.58 -2.61 -3.19
C MET A 469 -37.55 -2.80 -2.01
N LYS A 470 -37.84 -4.06 -1.66
CA LYS A 470 -38.63 -4.42 -0.48
C LYS A 470 -37.67 -4.82 0.65
N PRO A 471 -37.74 -4.22 1.85
CA PRO A 471 -36.85 -4.55 2.97
C PRO A 471 -36.82 -6.03 3.33
N GLU A 472 -37.92 -6.75 3.09
CA GLU A 472 -38.03 -8.19 3.36
C GLU A 472 -37.03 -9.04 2.56
N PHE A 473 -36.55 -8.56 1.40
CA PHE A 473 -35.55 -9.27 0.59
C PHE A 473 -34.20 -9.39 1.31
N LEU A 474 -33.85 -8.40 2.12
CA LEU A 474 -32.55 -8.34 2.82
C LEU A 474 -32.68 -8.67 4.31
N ALA A 475 -33.90 -8.92 4.80
CA ALA A 475 -34.13 -9.38 6.17
C ALA A 475 -33.44 -10.71 6.51
N GLN A 476 -33.13 -11.52 5.49
CA GLN A 476 -32.41 -12.79 5.59
C GLN A 476 -31.04 -12.72 4.89
N SER A 477 -30.38 -11.56 4.85
CA SER A 477 -29.07 -11.44 4.21
C SER A 477 -27.91 -11.37 5.19
N ILE A 478 -26.74 -11.80 4.73
CA ILE A 478 -25.46 -11.33 5.24
C ILE A 478 -25.04 -10.09 4.45
N HIS A 479 -24.80 -9.00 5.18
CA HIS A 479 -24.48 -7.69 4.62
C HIS A 479 -22.99 -7.43 4.76
N HIS A 480 -22.25 -7.59 3.68
CA HIS A 480 -20.85 -7.19 3.64
C HIS A 480 -20.77 -5.67 3.54
N VAL A 481 -20.04 -5.03 4.45
CA VAL A 481 -19.98 -3.58 4.53
C VAL A 481 -18.56 -3.09 4.71
N SER A 482 -18.28 -1.90 4.18
CA SER A 482 -17.28 -0.93 4.64
C SER A 482 -17.39 0.32 3.75
N HIS A 483 -16.34 1.11 3.60
CA HIS A 483 -16.29 2.32 2.79
C HIS A 483 -15.25 2.26 1.66
N ILE A 484 -15.34 3.18 0.70
CA ILE A 484 -14.32 3.38 -0.34
C ILE A 484 -13.75 4.80 -0.35
N ASP A 485 -14.38 5.74 0.37
CA ASP A 485 -13.80 7.05 0.58
C ASP A 485 -12.59 6.97 1.49
N SER A 486 -11.66 7.91 1.33
CA SER A 486 -10.39 7.92 2.06
C SER A 486 -10.05 9.31 2.57
N VAL A 487 -9.09 9.37 3.50
CA VAL A 487 -8.34 10.60 3.76
C VAL A 487 -7.46 11.02 2.57
N LYS A 488 -6.84 12.20 2.66
CA LYS A 488 -5.83 12.66 1.69
C LYS A 488 -4.52 11.87 1.85
N ASN A 489 -3.92 11.47 0.73
CA ASN A 489 -2.68 10.67 0.69
C ASN A 489 -2.77 9.39 1.53
N ALA A 490 -3.88 8.68 1.36
CA ALA A 490 -4.25 7.50 2.14
C ALA A 490 -3.49 6.23 1.72
N GLY A 491 -3.66 5.20 2.54
CA GLY A 491 -3.33 3.82 2.20
C GLY A 491 -4.29 3.21 1.19
N ARG A 492 -4.05 1.93 0.85
CA ARG A 492 -4.81 1.20 -0.18
C ARG A 492 -5.96 0.36 0.39
N PHE A 493 -5.92 -0.01 1.66
CA PHE A 493 -6.74 -1.06 2.25
C PHE A 493 -7.83 -0.53 3.18
N ASP A 494 -7.58 0.59 3.87
CA ASP A 494 -8.56 1.25 4.75
C ASP A 494 -9.92 1.40 4.06
N GLY A 495 -10.97 0.83 4.67
CA GLY A 495 -12.31 0.63 4.09
C GLY A 495 -12.40 -0.33 2.89
N ARG A 496 -11.55 -0.10 1.88
CA ARG A 496 -11.56 -0.77 0.57
C ARG A 496 -11.44 -2.28 0.68
N LEU A 497 -10.71 -2.79 1.67
CA LEU A 497 -10.59 -4.23 1.95
C LEU A 497 -11.96 -4.86 2.25
N GLY A 498 -12.80 -4.19 3.05
CA GLY A 498 -14.13 -4.68 3.42
C GLY A 498 -15.07 -4.79 2.22
N VAL A 499 -15.12 -3.73 1.40
CA VAL A 499 -15.95 -3.70 0.19
C VAL A 499 -15.48 -4.74 -0.82
N THR A 500 -14.19 -4.74 -1.16
CA THR A 500 -13.63 -5.69 -2.14
C THR A 500 -13.64 -7.13 -1.65
N GLY A 501 -13.53 -7.38 -0.34
CA GLY A 501 -13.67 -8.71 0.27
C GLY A 501 -15.09 -9.26 0.12
N GLY A 502 -16.11 -8.41 0.30
CA GLY A 502 -17.50 -8.75 0.00
C GLY A 502 -17.72 -9.08 -1.48
N ILE A 503 -17.20 -8.23 -2.38
CA ILE A 503 -17.26 -8.46 -3.84
C ILE A 503 -16.58 -9.78 -4.21
N GLU A 504 -15.39 -10.04 -3.67
CA GLU A 504 -14.63 -11.25 -3.96
C GLU A 504 -15.36 -12.51 -3.48
N THR A 505 -15.98 -12.45 -2.29
CA THR A 505 -16.78 -13.57 -1.78
C THR A 505 -17.94 -13.89 -2.73
N ALA A 506 -18.68 -12.88 -3.19
CA ALA A 506 -19.76 -13.07 -4.18
C ALA A 506 -19.23 -13.58 -5.54
N HIS A 507 -18.08 -13.07 -5.98
CA HIS A 507 -17.47 -13.48 -7.25
C HIS A 507 -17.00 -14.94 -7.22
N ILE A 508 -16.40 -15.41 -6.11
CA ILE A 508 -16.03 -16.82 -5.95
C ILE A 508 -17.26 -17.71 -6.10
N PHE A 509 -18.38 -17.32 -5.49
CA PHE A 509 -19.64 -18.03 -5.71
C PHE A 509 -20.06 -18.00 -7.19
N SER A 510 -20.13 -16.82 -7.81
CA SER A 510 -20.47 -16.71 -9.24
C SER A 510 -19.63 -17.64 -10.12
N ASP A 511 -18.31 -17.71 -9.88
CA ASP A 511 -17.40 -18.56 -10.62
C ASP A 511 -17.57 -20.05 -10.33
N LEU A 512 -17.79 -20.45 -9.07
CA LEU A 512 -18.11 -21.84 -8.72
C LEU A 512 -19.38 -22.31 -9.43
N HIS A 513 -20.39 -21.44 -9.53
CA HIS A 513 -21.59 -21.74 -10.30
C HIS A 513 -21.28 -21.87 -11.79
N LYS A 514 -20.63 -20.85 -12.36
CA LYS A 514 -20.37 -20.73 -13.79
C LYS A 514 -19.46 -21.83 -14.34
N TYR A 515 -18.35 -22.13 -13.66
CA TYR A 515 -17.32 -23.04 -14.17
C TYR A 515 -17.43 -24.46 -13.61
N PHE A 516 -18.11 -24.66 -12.48
CA PHE A 516 -18.21 -25.97 -11.82
C PHE A 516 -19.66 -26.44 -11.60
N SER A 517 -20.66 -25.69 -12.11
CA SER A 517 -22.09 -26.02 -11.95
C SER A 517 -22.52 -26.21 -10.48
N ARG A 518 -21.82 -25.59 -9.53
CA ARG A 518 -22.20 -25.62 -8.12
C ARG A 518 -23.51 -24.86 -7.93
N THR A 519 -24.48 -25.50 -7.30
CA THR A 519 -25.70 -24.81 -6.87
C THR A 519 -25.40 -24.09 -5.56
N ILE A 520 -25.41 -22.76 -5.59
CA ILE A 520 -25.00 -21.93 -4.44
C ILE A 520 -26.22 -21.37 -3.73
N LEU A 521 -27.19 -20.89 -4.50
CA LEU A 521 -28.51 -20.54 -4.01
C LEU A 521 -29.45 -21.68 -4.41
N SER A 522 -29.69 -22.63 -3.50
CA SER A 522 -30.75 -23.61 -3.72
C SER A 522 -32.09 -22.89 -3.92
N THR A 523 -33.04 -23.50 -4.63
CA THR A 523 -34.37 -22.89 -4.85
C THR A 523 -35.11 -22.58 -3.54
N ASN A 524 -34.70 -23.21 -2.43
CA ASN A 524 -35.31 -23.09 -1.11
C ASN A 524 -34.42 -22.33 -0.11
N CYS A 525 -33.34 -21.68 -0.57
CA CYS A 525 -32.53 -20.82 0.28
C CYS A 525 -33.18 -19.43 0.36
N ASP A 526 -33.60 -19.02 1.55
CA ASP A 526 -34.06 -17.66 1.86
C ASP A 526 -32.88 -16.73 2.16
N VAL A 527 -31.70 -17.28 2.46
CA VAL A 527 -30.51 -16.49 2.79
C VAL A 527 -29.97 -15.80 1.54
N ARG A 528 -29.58 -14.54 1.67
CA ARG A 528 -28.98 -13.72 0.60
C ARG A 528 -27.62 -13.17 1.04
N THR A 529 -26.85 -12.68 0.07
CA THR A 529 -25.64 -11.88 0.35
C THR A 529 -25.72 -10.58 -0.42
N HIS A 530 -25.36 -9.48 0.22
CA HIS A 530 -25.22 -8.19 -0.45
C HIS A 530 -24.02 -7.43 0.10
N VAL A 531 -23.48 -6.55 -0.73
CA VAL A 531 -22.29 -5.75 -0.44
C VAL A 531 -22.66 -4.28 -0.49
N SER A 532 -22.22 -3.50 0.50
CA SER A 532 -22.31 -2.04 0.48
C SER A 532 -20.95 -1.39 0.59
N ALA A 533 -20.73 -0.41 -0.29
CA ALA A 533 -19.75 0.65 -0.08
C ALA A 533 -20.49 1.85 0.48
N PHE A 534 -20.33 2.09 1.78
CA PHE A 534 -20.89 3.27 2.43
C PHE A 534 -20.10 4.52 2.07
N LEU A 535 -20.80 5.64 1.98
CA LEU A 535 -20.21 6.94 1.67
C LEU A 535 -20.00 7.75 2.94
N GLY A 536 -18.77 8.25 3.10
CA GLY A 536 -18.44 9.32 4.03
C GLY A 536 -18.05 8.86 5.42
N GLU A 537 -17.61 7.60 5.56
CA GLU A 537 -17.14 7.05 6.84
C GLU A 537 -16.05 7.96 7.45
N GLU A 538 -15.13 8.44 6.60
CA GLU A 538 -13.95 9.25 6.98
C GLU A 538 -14.29 10.68 7.45
N MET A 539 -15.57 11.03 7.52
CA MET A 539 -16.08 12.31 8.04
C MET A 539 -15.50 13.55 7.34
N THR A 540 -15.23 13.44 6.03
CA THR A 540 -14.77 14.58 5.20
C THR A 540 -15.88 15.64 5.00
N PHE A 541 -17.14 15.21 5.10
CA PHE A 541 -18.30 16.07 5.29
C PHE A 541 -18.78 15.96 6.74
N THR A 542 -19.18 17.09 7.31
CA THR A 542 -19.70 17.15 8.69
C THR A 542 -21.03 17.89 8.73
N GLY A 543 -21.86 17.55 9.71
CA GLY A 543 -23.13 18.21 9.99
C GLY A 543 -23.64 17.80 11.36
N GLU A 544 -24.48 18.63 11.95
CA GLU A 544 -24.95 18.44 13.33
C GLU A 544 -25.65 17.08 13.51
N GLY A 545 -25.11 16.25 14.40
CA GLY A 545 -25.70 14.97 14.79
C GLY A 545 -25.60 13.83 13.77
N VAL A 546 -24.79 13.97 12.72
CA VAL A 546 -24.59 12.91 11.70
C VAL A 546 -23.16 12.36 11.80
N SER A 547 -23.04 11.05 11.99
CA SER A 547 -21.78 10.30 12.10
C SER A 547 -21.78 9.16 11.10
N MET A 548 -20.75 9.06 10.25
CA MET A 548 -20.67 8.07 9.15
C MET A 548 -21.97 8.09 8.33
N PRO A 549 -22.24 9.18 7.56
CA PRO A 549 -23.53 9.46 6.93
C PRO A 549 -24.12 8.28 6.15
N GLY A 550 -23.31 7.56 5.38
CA GLY A 550 -23.74 6.39 4.61
C GLY A 550 -24.40 5.31 5.46
N SER A 551 -23.67 4.73 6.41
CA SER A 551 -24.19 3.70 7.32
C SER A 551 -25.26 4.23 8.28
N SER A 552 -25.17 5.50 8.68
CA SER A 552 -26.19 6.16 9.51
C SER A 552 -27.54 6.26 8.81
N ALA A 553 -27.54 6.52 7.51
CA ALA A 553 -28.77 6.54 6.72
C ALA A 553 -29.40 5.15 6.62
N VAL A 554 -28.59 4.11 6.35
CA VAL A 554 -29.07 2.73 6.28
C VAL A 554 -29.60 2.23 7.63
N ALA A 555 -28.93 2.59 8.72
CA ALA A 555 -29.36 2.30 10.08
C ALA A 555 -30.60 3.10 10.54
N GLY A 556 -31.08 4.05 9.74
CA GLY A 556 -32.18 4.96 10.09
C GLY A 556 -31.83 5.97 11.19
N ASN A 557 -30.54 6.19 11.47
CA ASN A 557 -30.05 7.18 12.44
C ASN A 557 -30.10 8.60 11.87
N ALA A 558 -29.88 8.77 10.57
CA ALA A 558 -29.95 10.06 9.88
C ALA A 558 -30.86 9.97 8.64
N ARG A 559 -31.61 11.05 8.37
CA ARG A 559 -32.41 11.16 7.15
C ARG A 559 -31.54 11.70 6.00
N PRO A 560 -31.81 11.31 4.72
CA PRO A 560 -31.10 11.86 3.58
C PRO A 560 -31.06 13.39 3.55
N GLU A 561 -32.15 14.07 3.92
CA GLU A 561 -32.22 15.53 3.90
C GLU A 561 -31.31 16.21 4.93
N ALA A 562 -30.94 15.51 6.01
CA ALA A 562 -29.96 16.00 6.97
C ALA A 562 -28.54 15.87 6.41
N ILE A 563 -28.25 14.73 5.77
CA ILE A 563 -26.95 14.45 5.14
C ILE A 563 -26.69 15.41 3.98
N HIS A 564 -27.70 15.68 3.16
CA HIS A 564 -27.65 16.63 2.05
C HIS A 564 -27.23 18.05 2.44
N LYS A 565 -27.42 18.44 3.71
CA LYS A 565 -27.04 19.76 4.25
C LYS A 565 -25.62 19.81 4.80
N MET A 566 -24.94 18.67 4.92
CA MET A 566 -23.57 18.59 5.43
C MET A 566 -22.62 19.39 4.55
N ARG A 567 -21.51 19.85 5.14
CA ARG A 567 -20.47 20.61 4.45
C ARG A 567 -19.10 20.02 4.69
N ASN A 568 -18.23 20.12 3.69
CA ASN A 568 -16.82 19.81 3.86
C ASN A 568 -16.02 21.04 4.31
N HIS A 569 -14.71 20.86 4.54
CA HIS A 569 -13.81 21.93 4.99
C HIS A 569 -13.70 23.12 4.02
N GLU A 570 -13.97 22.90 2.73
CA GLU A 570 -14.03 23.95 1.68
C GLU A 570 -15.38 24.70 1.67
N GLY A 571 -16.33 24.31 2.51
CA GLY A 571 -17.67 24.87 2.57
C GLY A 571 -18.64 24.36 1.49
N GLN A 572 -18.22 23.38 0.67
CA GLN A 572 -19.07 22.75 -0.35
C GLN A 572 -20.19 21.96 0.32
N VAL A 573 -21.38 21.98 -0.28
CA VAL A 573 -22.57 21.29 0.23
C VAL A 573 -22.64 19.88 -0.33
N PHE A 574 -22.94 18.89 0.53
CA PHE A 574 -23.04 17.47 0.15
C PHE A 574 -24.02 17.27 -1.02
N ARG A 575 -25.23 17.85 -0.94
CA ARG A 575 -26.25 17.74 -2.00
C ARG A 575 -25.72 18.13 -3.37
N ASP A 576 -25.01 19.25 -3.46
CA ASP A 576 -24.55 19.78 -4.74
C ASP A 576 -23.50 18.85 -5.35
N ARG A 577 -22.54 18.38 -4.54
CA ARG A 577 -21.53 17.41 -4.96
C ARG A 577 -22.14 16.05 -5.32
N PHE A 578 -23.18 15.63 -4.61
CA PHE A 578 -23.88 14.38 -4.89
C PHE A 578 -24.68 14.46 -6.19
N LEU A 579 -25.31 15.61 -6.50
CA LEU A 579 -25.97 15.84 -7.78
C LEU A 579 -24.98 15.79 -8.95
N GLU A 580 -23.80 16.39 -8.80
CA GLU A 580 -22.73 16.26 -9.81
C GLU A 580 -22.32 14.80 -10.02
N PHE A 581 -22.21 14.01 -8.94
CA PHE A 581 -21.94 12.58 -9.03
C PHE A 581 -23.04 11.83 -9.77
N LEU A 582 -24.32 12.09 -9.46
CA LEU A 582 -25.46 11.44 -10.11
C LEU A 582 -25.53 11.77 -11.60
N GLN A 583 -25.31 13.03 -11.98
CA GLN A 583 -25.23 13.45 -13.38
C GLN A 583 -24.09 12.73 -14.11
N TRP A 584 -22.92 12.65 -13.46
CA TRP A 584 -21.75 12.00 -14.02
C TRP A 584 -21.95 10.48 -14.21
N ILE A 585 -22.43 9.77 -13.18
CA ILE A 585 -22.61 8.31 -13.23
C ILE A 585 -23.77 7.91 -14.15
N SER A 586 -24.84 8.73 -14.21
CA SER A 586 -25.94 8.56 -15.17
C SER A 586 -25.42 8.55 -16.61
N LYS A 587 -24.52 9.49 -16.96
CA LYS A 587 -23.86 9.49 -18.26
C LYS A 587 -23.02 8.22 -18.50
N LYS A 588 -22.26 7.77 -17.50
CA LYS A 588 -21.48 6.52 -17.60
C LYS A 588 -22.37 5.29 -17.83
N GLN A 589 -23.55 5.25 -17.19
CA GLN A 589 -24.56 4.22 -17.42
C GLN A 589 -25.13 4.29 -18.84
N MET A 590 -25.47 5.48 -19.35
CA MET A 590 -25.96 5.67 -20.73
C MET A 590 -24.92 5.28 -21.78
N ASP A 591 -23.64 5.56 -21.51
CA ASP A 591 -22.51 5.15 -22.36
C ASP A 591 -22.21 3.64 -22.27
N GLY A 592 -22.95 2.87 -21.48
CA GLY A 592 -22.78 1.43 -21.30
C GLY A 592 -21.52 1.04 -20.50
N GLN A 593 -20.91 1.99 -19.76
CA GLN A 593 -19.70 1.73 -18.99
C GLN A 593 -19.98 1.00 -17.66
N VAL A 594 -21.22 1.03 -17.19
CA VAL A 594 -21.72 0.36 -15.98
C VAL A 594 -23.19 -0.01 -16.11
N VAL A 595 -23.64 -0.98 -15.30
CA VAL A 595 -25.04 -1.39 -15.22
C VAL A 595 -25.56 -1.14 -13.81
N LEU A 596 -26.61 -0.31 -13.71
CA LEU A 596 -27.29 0.03 -12.47
C LEU A 596 -28.79 -0.32 -12.57
N LEU A 597 -29.39 -0.69 -11.43
CA LEU A 597 -30.84 -0.83 -11.29
C LEU A 597 -31.55 0.52 -11.24
N ASN A 598 -30.83 1.60 -10.90
CA ASN A 598 -31.34 2.96 -10.96
C ASN A 598 -31.84 3.30 -12.37
N GLN A 599 -32.98 3.99 -12.43
CA GLN A 599 -33.57 4.46 -13.68
C GLN A 599 -33.41 5.97 -13.79
N PHE A 600 -32.18 6.42 -14.12
CA PHE A 600 -31.94 7.85 -14.30
C PHE A 600 -32.60 8.37 -15.58
N PRO A 601 -33.29 9.53 -15.54
CA PRO A 601 -33.91 10.12 -16.71
C PRO A 601 -32.85 10.67 -17.69
N GLU A 602 -33.11 10.56 -18.99
CA GLU A 602 -32.27 11.21 -20.04
C GLU A 602 -32.32 12.74 -19.96
N GLN A 603 -33.47 13.29 -19.56
CA GLN A 603 -33.69 14.71 -19.29
C GLN A 603 -34.59 14.84 -18.06
N GLY A 604 -34.16 15.63 -17.07
CA GLY A 604 -34.88 15.81 -15.81
C GLY A 604 -34.26 16.91 -14.96
N SER A 605 -34.97 17.30 -13.90
CA SER A 605 -34.47 18.18 -12.86
C SER A 605 -33.51 17.45 -11.91
N ASP A 606 -32.77 18.21 -11.11
CA ASP A 606 -31.91 17.65 -10.05
C ASP A 606 -32.71 16.77 -9.05
N ASP A 607 -33.97 17.12 -8.79
CA ASP A 607 -34.82 16.33 -7.91
C ASP A 607 -35.22 14.99 -8.55
N ASP A 608 -35.37 14.93 -9.88
CA ASP A 608 -35.66 13.68 -10.58
C ASP A 608 -34.49 12.67 -10.46
N LEU A 609 -33.24 13.15 -10.45
CA LEU A 609 -32.06 12.30 -10.23
C LEU A 609 -32.04 11.70 -8.82
N ILE A 610 -32.35 12.51 -7.79
CA ILE A 610 -32.43 12.02 -6.41
C ILE A 610 -33.61 11.05 -6.25
N GLN A 611 -34.75 11.29 -6.91
CA GLN A 611 -35.89 10.38 -6.85
C GLN A 611 -35.66 9.04 -7.55
N ALA A 612 -34.77 8.99 -8.54
CA ALA A 612 -34.32 7.74 -9.16
C ALA A 612 -33.39 6.90 -8.24
N CYS A 613 -32.96 7.45 -7.11
CA CYS A 613 -32.15 6.74 -6.11
C CYS A 613 -33.02 6.00 -5.09
N PHE A 614 -32.50 4.87 -4.60
CA PHE A 614 -33.21 4.02 -3.64
C PHE A 614 -33.22 4.61 -2.22
N ASP A 615 -34.17 4.18 -1.40
CA ASP A 615 -34.18 4.57 0.01
C ASP A 615 -33.12 3.78 0.81
N PRO A 616 -32.18 4.44 1.50
CA PRO A 616 -31.11 3.77 2.25
C PRO A 616 -31.63 2.74 3.27
N VAL A 617 -32.76 3.02 3.93
CA VAL A 617 -33.27 2.14 4.99
C VAL A 617 -33.73 0.77 4.47
N HIS A 618 -33.98 0.65 3.17
CA HIS A 618 -34.34 -0.63 2.54
C HIS A 618 -33.17 -1.61 2.43
N PHE A 619 -31.92 -1.15 2.64
CA PHE A 619 -30.71 -1.97 2.61
C PHE A 619 -30.22 -2.40 3.98
N PHE A 620 -30.95 -2.06 5.05
CA PHE A 620 -30.62 -2.49 6.39
C PHE A 620 -30.73 -4.01 6.52
N SER A 621 -29.67 -4.63 7.06
CA SER A 621 -29.69 -6.02 7.52
C SER A 621 -29.23 -6.09 8.97
N ARG A 622 -29.76 -7.08 9.69
CA ARG A 622 -29.37 -7.39 11.07
C ARG A 622 -28.04 -8.14 11.17
N HIS A 623 -27.42 -8.51 10.06
CA HIS A 623 -26.22 -9.34 10.05
C HIS A 623 -25.14 -8.69 9.17
N SER A 624 -24.46 -7.68 9.69
CA SER A 624 -23.31 -7.08 9.01
C SER A 624 -22.02 -7.88 9.24
N PHE A 625 -21.23 -7.97 8.17
CA PHE A 625 -19.88 -8.52 8.17
C PHE A 625 -18.95 -7.49 7.55
N GLU A 626 -18.20 -6.80 8.38
CA GLU A 626 -17.14 -5.88 7.97
C GLU A 626 -15.79 -6.55 8.10
N ARG A 627 -15.02 -6.54 7.02
CA ARG A 627 -13.58 -6.82 7.07
C ARG A 627 -12.86 -5.50 7.05
N HIS A 628 -11.83 -5.39 7.87
CA HIS A 628 -11.04 -4.19 7.94
C HIS A 628 -9.60 -4.52 8.30
N ILE A 629 -8.68 -3.67 7.92
CA ILE A 629 -7.32 -3.72 8.45
C ILE A 629 -7.33 -3.26 9.92
N GLU A 630 -6.41 -3.74 10.75
CA GLU A 630 -6.33 -3.35 12.16
C GLU A 630 -6.13 -1.84 12.36
N GLN A 631 -5.41 -1.21 11.42
CA GLN A 631 -4.92 0.18 11.48
C GLN A 631 -3.94 0.43 12.65
N GLY A 632 -3.59 -0.61 13.41
CA GLY A 632 -2.73 -0.58 14.58
C GLY A 632 -1.72 -1.73 14.59
N PRO A 633 -0.86 -1.81 15.62
CA PRO A 633 0.25 -2.77 15.67
C PRO A 633 -0.03 -4.02 16.53
N VAL A 634 -1.23 -4.21 17.08
CA VAL A 634 -1.50 -5.25 18.10
C VAL A 634 -1.44 -6.65 17.51
N LEU A 635 -2.10 -6.89 16.37
CA LEU A 635 -2.13 -8.18 15.70
C LEU A 635 -0.74 -8.55 15.19
N ASP A 636 0.03 -7.59 14.68
CA ASP A 636 1.42 -7.85 14.30
C ASP A 636 2.32 -8.16 15.49
N ARG A 637 2.22 -7.39 16.58
CA ARG A 637 2.97 -7.64 17.82
C ARG A 637 2.68 -9.04 18.40
N LEU A 638 1.43 -9.50 18.32
CA LEU A 638 1.00 -10.81 18.80
C LEU A 638 1.21 -11.95 17.77
N LYS A 639 1.61 -11.59 16.54
CA LYS A 639 1.71 -12.51 15.40
C LYS A 639 0.42 -13.32 15.24
N VAL A 640 -0.69 -12.60 15.14
CA VAL A 640 -2.04 -13.12 14.89
C VAL A 640 -2.52 -12.55 13.55
N PRO A 641 -2.90 -13.37 12.56
CA PRO A 641 -3.32 -12.87 11.25
C PRO A 641 -4.61 -12.05 11.27
N MET A 642 -5.55 -12.41 12.14
CA MET A 642 -6.87 -11.78 12.22
C MET A 642 -7.54 -11.97 13.58
N ALA A 643 -8.47 -11.07 13.91
CA ALA A 643 -9.25 -11.14 15.14
C ALA A 643 -10.67 -10.58 14.96
N LEU A 644 -11.63 -11.09 15.73
CA LEU A 644 -12.95 -10.48 15.83
C LEU A 644 -12.97 -9.38 16.89
N VAL A 645 -13.45 -8.22 16.49
CA VAL A 645 -13.68 -7.11 17.41
C VAL A 645 -14.88 -7.42 18.28
N SER A 646 -14.65 -7.56 19.58
CA SER A 646 -15.73 -7.80 20.55
C SER A 646 -16.52 -6.53 20.87
N HIS A 647 -15.83 -5.38 20.90
CA HIS A 647 -16.38 -4.07 21.25
C HIS A 647 -15.71 -2.97 20.43
N ILE A 648 -16.50 -1.97 20.05
CA ILE A 648 -16.00 -0.72 19.48
C ILE A 648 -16.09 0.36 20.54
N MET A 649 -15.01 1.13 20.72
CA MET A 649 -15.00 2.27 21.62
C MET A 649 -16.01 3.32 21.15
N GLY A 650 -16.71 3.93 22.11
CA GLY A 650 -17.52 5.11 21.85
C GLY A 650 -16.62 6.28 21.48
N ILE A 651 -17.15 7.22 20.72
CA ILE A 651 -16.47 8.46 20.33
C ILE A 651 -17.18 9.67 20.90
N HIS A 652 -16.40 10.67 21.30
CA HIS A 652 -16.87 12.00 21.57
C HIS A 652 -15.92 13.01 20.93
N GLN A 653 -16.39 13.67 19.87
CA GLN A 653 -15.66 14.75 19.22
C GLN A 653 -16.32 16.10 19.50
N GLU A 654 -15.50 17.08 19.88
CA GLU A 654 -15.95 18.41 20.26
C GLU A 654 -14.92 19.45 19.82
N ASP A 655 -15.39 20.55 19.23
CA ASP A 655 -14.56 21.66 18.79
C ASP A 655 -14.61 22.80 19.81
N PHE A 656 -13.45 23.28 20.22
CA PHE A 656 -13.27 24.40 21.13
C PHE A 656 -12.77 25.62 20.36
N HIS A 657 -13.58 26.67 20.34
CA HIS A 657 -13.31 27.93 19.65
C HIS A 657 -12.74 28.93 20.66
N PHE A 658 -11.47 29.29 20.48
CA PHE A 658 -10.75 30.25 21.30
C PHE A 658 -10.84 31.62 20.64
N THR A 659 -11.22 32.65 21.39
CA THR A 659 -11.27 34.05 20.92
C THR A 659 -10.52 34.96 21.89
N GLY A 660 -9.50 35.65 21.40
CA GLY A 660 -8.66 36.57 22.16
C GLY A 660 -7.26 36.69 21.56
N GLU A 661 -6.45 37.65 22.03
CA GLU A 661 -5.11 37.93 21.47
C GLU A 661 -4.16 36.72 21.60
N GLN A 662 -4.37 35.83 22.58
CA GLN A 662 -3.52 34.66 22.84
C GLN A 662 -4.20 33.33 22.47
N ALA A 663 -5.12 33.33 21.50
CA ALA A 663 -5.92 32.15 21.16
C ALA A 663 -5.07 30.90 20.79
N GLU A 664 -4.04 31.05 19.95
CA GLU A 664 -3.17 29.92 19.55
C GLU A 664 -2.35 29.37 20.74
N ALA A 665 -1.85 30.24 21.63
CA ALA A 665 -1.13 29.83 22.83
C ALA A 665 -2.05 29.11 23.82
N ALA A 666 -3.27 29.60 24.00
CA ALA A 666 -4.30 28.99 24.82
C ALA A 666 -4.68 27.59 24.32
N ALA A 667 -4.82 27.40 23.00
CA ALA A 667 -5.12 26.11 22.40
C ALA A 667 -4.00 25.07 22.63
N LEU A 668 -2.73 25.48 22.56
CA LEU A 668 -1.59 24.59 22.86
C LEU A 668 -1.54 24.18 24.34
N ASP A 669 -1.77 25.12 25.27
CA ASP A 669 -1.79 24.79 26.71
C ASP A 669 -3.00 23.94 27.07
N PHE A 670 -4.16 24.18 26.45
CA PHE A 670 -5.34 23.33 26.57
C PHE A 670 -5.05 21.88 26.17
N ASN A 671 -4.44 21.67 24.98
CA ASN A 671 -4.02 20.34 24.52
C ASN A 671 -3.12 19.66 25.57
N ARG A 672 -2.07 20.34 26.03
CA ARG A 672 -1.15 19.80 27.05
C ARG A 672 -1.87 19.34 28.31
N ARG A 673 -2.76 20.17 28.87
CA ARG A 673 -3.50 19.85 30.10
C ARG A 673 -4.42 18.65 29.92
N LEU A 674 -5.11 18.54 28.78
CA LEU A 674 -5.94 17.38 28.46
C LEU A 674 -5.12 16.09 28.34
N ARG A 675 -3.95 16.16 27.72
CA ARG A 675 -3.04 15.02 27.64
C ARG A 675 -2.59 14.57 29.02
N ASN A 676 -2.23 15.50 29.91
CA ASN A 676 -1.86 15.16 31.28
C ASN A 676 -3.02 14.54 32.06
N LEU A 677 -4.23 15.06 31.91
CA LEU A 677 -5.43 14.49 32.52
C LEU A 677 -5.66 13.05 32.06
N SER A 678 -5.46 12.75 30.77
CA SER A 678 -5.63 11.38 30.24
C SER A 678 -4.65 10.35 30.78
N LEU A 679 -3.60 10.76 31.49
CA LEU A 679 -2.62 9.87 32.12
C LEU A 679 -2.98 9.44 33.55
N GLU A 680 -4.03 10.03 34.14
CA GLU A 680 -4.47 9.64 35.47
C GLU A 680 -5.03 8.21 35.45
N GLU A 681 -4.83 7.47 36.54
CA GLU A 681 -5.23 6.06 36.67
C GLU A 681 -6.73 5.84 36.39
N SER A 682 -7.58 6.82 36.74
CA SER A 682 -9.03 6.78 36.48
C SER A 682 -9.41 6.80 34.99
N PHE A 683 -8.48 7.14 34.10
CA PHE A 683 -8.69 7.21 32.65
C PHE A 683 -7.89 6.15 31.88
N GLN A 684 -7.42 5.09 32.56
CA GLN A 684 -6.75 3.99 31.87
C GLN A 684 -7.67 3.35 30.82
N GLY A 685 -7.21 3.31 29.56
CA GLY A 685 -7.99 2.81 28.42
C GLY A 685 -8.73 3.90 27.63
N LEU A 686 -8.73 5.14 28.11
CA LEU A 686 -9.13 6.32 27.35
C LEU A 686 -8.09 6.62 26.26
N ARG A 687 -8.55 6.85 25.04
CA ARG A 687 -7.71 7.38 23.96
C ARG A 687 -8.16 8.82 23.71
N ILE A 688 -7.19 9.74 23.66
CA ILE A 688 -7.45 11.13 23.33
C ILE A 688 -6.59 11.56 22.16
N THR A 689 -7.15 12.37 21.27
CA THR A 689 -6.42 13.10 20.24
C THR A 689 -6.87 14.55 20.29
N VAL A 690 -5.93 15.47 20.17
CA VAL A 690 -6.23 16.90 20.10
C VAL A 690 -5.58 17.43 18.84
N GLY A 691 -6.41 17.82 17.88
CA GLY A 691 -5.99 18.55 16.68
C GLY A 691 -6.20 20.04 16.88
N ILE A 692 -5.30 20.89 16.37
CA ILE A 692 -5.53 22.33 16.30
C ILE A 692 -5.73 22.67 14.82
N THR A 693 -6.96 23.01 14.47
CA THR A 693 -7.30 23.57 13.16
C THR A 693 -6.87 25.04 13.20
N GLY A 694 -6.07 25.45 12.23
CA GLY A 694 -5.27 26.69 12.29
C GLY A 694 -6.08 27.96 12.57
N GLY A 695 -5.38 29.04 12.93
CA GLY A 695 -6.03 30.31 13.25
C GLY A 695 -6.86 30.87 12.10
N GLU A 696 -8.12 31.24 12.39
CA GLU A 696 -9.05 31.90 11.46
C GLU A 696 -8.90 33.43 11.54
N SER A 697 -9.26 34.15 10.48
CA SER A 697 -9.45 35.63 10.43
C SER A 697 -8.19 36.52 10.48
N ASP A 698 -8.38 37.83 10.71
CA ASP A 698 -7.35 38.87 10.74
C ASP A 698 -6.26 38.54 11.77
N PHE A 699 -5.00 38.57 11.35
CA PHE A 699 -3.84 38.36 12.22
C PHE A 699 -3.24 39.69 12.68
N VAL A 700 -2.68 39.71 13.88
CA VAL A 700 -1.80 40.79 14.34
C VAL A 700 -0.37 40.38 14.04
N CYS A 701 0.33 41.20 13.26
CA CYS A 701 1.76 41.04 13.00
C CYS A 701 2.55 41.76 14.10
N HIS A 702 3.41 41.03 14.80
CA HIS A 702 4.38 41.60 15.73
C HIS A 702 5.76 41.60 15.08
N GLU A 703 6.19 42.77 14.60
CA GLU A 703 7.52 43.02 14.02
C GLU A 703 8.52 43.58 15.06
N ASP A 704 8.03 43.87 16.26
CA ASP A 704 8.75 44.52 17.36
C ASP A 704 9.51 43.53 18.28
N GLY A 705 9.73 42.30 17.82
CA GLY A 705 10.35 41.23 18.60
C GLY A 705 11.23 40.28 17.77
N ARG A 706 12.12 39.56 18.44
CA ARG A 706 12.93 38.50 17.80
C ARG A 706 12.14 37.19 17.83
N ALA A 707 12.00 36.55 16.68
CA ALA A 707 11.17 35.36 16.51
C ALA A 707 11.95 34.18 15.94
N MET A 708 11.51 32.97 16.31
CA MET A 708 12.07 31.72 15.81
C MET A 708 10.95 30.75 15.48
N ARG A 709 10.99 30.20 14.26
CA ARG A 709 10.08 29.16 13.79
C ARG A 709 10.70 27.79 14.04
N TRP A 710 9.87 26.88 14.53
CA TRP A 710 10.21 25.50 14.86
C TRP A 710 9.32 24.56 14.06
N THR A 711 9.90 23.60 13.36
CA THR A 711 9.17 22.53 12.67
C THR A 711 9.54 21.18 13.28
N LEU A 712 8.53 20.48 13.78
CA LEU A 712 8.63 19.20 14.46
C LEU A 712 7.93 18.14 13.62
N ASP A 713 8.66 17.11 13.20
CA ASP A 713 8.13 16.01 12.40
C ASP A 713 7.93 14.76 13.25
N GLY A 714 6.75 14.15 13.10
CA GLY A 714 6.34 12.92 13.73
C GLY A 714 5.87 11.89 12.69
N GLU A 715 4.78 11.17 12.99
CA GLU A 715 4.26 10.12 12.12
C GLU A 715 2.73 10.19 11.98
N LEU A 716 2.27 10.23 10.72
CA LEU A 716 0.84 10.16 10.39
C LEU A 716 0.30 8.77 10.68
N ASN A 717 -0.76 8.70 11.49
CA ASN A 717 -1.43 7.45 11.81
C ASN A 717 -2.91 7.67 12.18
N HIS A 718 -3.71 6.60 12.17
CA HIS A 718 -5.12 6.66 12.58
C HIS A 718 -5.24 6.94 14.10
N ALA A 719 -5.91 8.04 14.45
CA ALA A 719 -6.04 8.56 15.82
C ALA A 719 -6.86 7.66 16.75
N GLY A 720 -7.84 6.94 16.23
CA GLY A 720 -8.58 5.91 16.98
C GLY A 720 -7.81 4.61 17.21
N ALA A 721 -7.28 3.99 16.15
CA ALA A 721 -6.64 2.68 16.20
C ALA A 721 -5.28 2.67 16.93
N THR A 722 -4.48 3.73 16.79
CA THR A 722 -3.14 3.81 17.38
C THR A 722 -3.21 4.14 18.88
N ALA A 723 -2.73 3.24 19.73
CA ALA A 723 -2.62 3.46 21.17
C ALA A 723 -1.74 4.69 21.47
N VAL A 724 -2.04 5.44 22.54
CA VAL A 724 -1.36 6.71 22.86
C VAL A 724 0.15 6.49 23.07
N GLU A 725 0.54 5.39 23.73
CA GLU A 725 1.96 5.06 23.95
C GLU A 725 2.77 4.77 22.66
N ASP A 726 2.10 4.42 21.57
CA ASP A 726 2.72 4.05 20.29
C ASP A 726 2.83 5.26 19.33
N ARG A 727 2.29 6.44 19.70
CA ARG A 727 2.24 7.61 18.81
C ARG A 727 3.53 8.40 18.79
N LYS A 728 3.89 8.87 17.60
CA LYS A 728 4.90 9.92 17.37
C LYS A 728 4.21 11.25 17.06
N ASP A 729 3.46 11.79 18.02
CA ASP A 729 2.58 12.95 17.85
C ASP A 729 3.36 14.29 18.02
N PRO A 730 3.63 15.06 16.94
CA PRO A 730 4.34 16.33 17.00
C PRO A 730 3.52 17.44 17.69
N GLY A 731 2.19 17.28 17.83
CA GLY A 731 1.34 18.21 18.56
C GLY A 731 1.64 18.22 20.06
N VAL A 732 1.91 17.05 20.64
CA VAL A 732 2.34 16.93 22.04
C VAL A 732 3.72 17.58 22.24
N ALA A 733 4.63 17.37 21.29
CA ALA A 733 5.96 17.97 21.32
C ALA A 733 5.92 19.50 21.21
N ALA A 734 5.08 20.04 20.32
CA ALA A 734 4.89 21.48 20.16
C ALA A 734 4.34 22.15 21.43
N ALA A 735 3.36 21.53 22.09
CA ALA A 735 2.80 22.06 23.33
C ALA A 735 3.83 22.09 24.47
N ARG A 736 4.69 21.06 24.56
CA ARG A 736 5.81 21.01 25.53
C ARG A 736 6.88 22.07 25.22
N LEU A 737 7.20 22.29 23.95
CA LEU A 737 8.15 23.32 23.53
C LEU A 737 7.65 24.72 23.88
N ALA A 738 6.37 25.00 23.64
CA ALA A 738 5.75 26.27 24.02
C ALA A 738 5.74 26.47 25.54
N GLU A 739 5.43 25.43 26.33
CA GLU A 739 5.49 25.50 27.80
C GLU A 739 6.90 25.83 28.30
N GLU A 740 7.92 25.16 27.77
CA GLU A 740 9.31 25.40 28.14
C GLU A 740 9.74 26.83 27.77
N PHE A 741 9.33 27.32 26.61
CA PHE A 741 9.54 28.72 26.23
C PHE A 741 8.90 29.69 27.22
N TYR A 742 7.64 29.50 27.60
CA TYR A 742 7.00 30.35 28.59
C TYR A 742 7.62 30.21 30.00
N ARG A 743 8.19 29.06 30.35
CA ARG A 743 8.96 28.88 31.60
C ARG A 743 10.19 29.78 31.58
N LEU A 744 10.98 29.71 30.53
CA LEU A 744 12.20 30.50 30.37
C LEU A 744 11.90 32.01 30.31
N ILE A 745 10.85 32.41 29.59
CA ILE A 745 10.43 33.81 29.55
C ILE A 745 10.05 34.34 30.94
N ARG A 746 9.38 33.54 31.78
CA ARG A 746 9.08 33.92 33.18
C ARG A 746 10.31 34.02 34.05
N GLU A 747 11.40 33.35 33.68
CA GLU A 747 12.70 33.48 34.35
C GLU A 747 13.38 34.78 33.92
N GLU A 748 13.43 35.04 32.61
CA GLU A 748 13.95 36.29 32.04
C GLU A 748 13.18 37.52 32.54
N GLU A 749 11.86 37.47 32.63
CA GLU A 749 11.02 38.59 33.09
C GLU A 749 11.36 39.05 34.52
N LYS A 750 11.94 38.17 35.36
CA LYS A 750 12.39 38.54 36.71
C LYS A 750 13.58 39.49 36.68
N GLU A 751 14.45 39.36 35.68
CA GLU A 751 15.67 40.16 35.51
C GLU A 751 15.47 41.32 34.51
N PHE A 752 14.63 41.11 33.50
CA PHE A 752 14.30 42.05 32.43
C PHE A 752 12.78 42.36 32.42
N PRO A 753 12.31 43.30 33.26
CA PRO A 753 10.89 43.63 33.34
C PRO A 753 10.33 44.11 32.00
N GLY A 754 9.20 43.50 31.58
CA GLY A 754 8.53 43.84 30.32
C GLY A 754 8.87 42.91 29.16
N VAL A 755 9.82 41.97 29.33
CA VAL A 755 10.00 40.84 28.43
C VAL A 755 8.77 39.93 28.47
N LYS A 756 8.22 39.63 27.30
CA LYS A 756 7.03 38.78 27.12
C LYS A 756 7.25 37.80 25.98
N GLY A 757 6.69 36.61 26.13
CA GLY A 757 6.69 35.56 25.12
C GLY A 757 5.40 35.60 24.30
N ILE A 758 5.52 35.41 22.99
CA ILE A 758 4.42 35.35 22.05
C ILE A 758 4.54 34.03 21.28
N THR A 759 3.47 33.23 21.30
CA THR A 759 3.35 32.04 20.46
C THR A 759 2.31 32.32 19.39
N GLY A 760 2.65 32.08 18.12
CA GLY A 760 1.73 32.31 17.02
C GLY A 760 2.10 31.52 15.77
N ASN A 761 1.21 31.55 14.79
CA ASN A 761 1.33 30.83 13.52
C ASN A 761 1.56 29.33 13.75
N VAL A 762 0.67 28.74 14.55
CA VAL A 762 0.68 27.31 14.88
C VAL A 762 -0.05 26.57 13.77
N ARG A 763 0.62 25.64 13.12
CA ARG A 763 0.13 24.93 11.93
C ARG A 763 0.42 23.45 12.05
N PHE A 764 -0.63 22.66 11.96
CA PHE A 764 -0.59 21.19 11.96
C PHE A 764 -0.73 20.71 10.51
N TYR A 765 -0.11 19.57 10.20
CA TYR A 765 -0.27 18.90 8.91
C TYR A 765 -0.64 17.43 9.11
N PRO A 766 -1.70 16.91 8.44
CA PRO A 766 -2.56 17.56 7.44
C PRO A 766 -3.51 18.65 7.97
N GLY A 767 -3.68 18.83 9.28
CA GLY A 767 -4.35 20.01 9.86
C GLY A 767 -5.85 20.18 9.58
N ILE A 768 -6.47 19.22 8.88
CA ILE A 768 -7.87 19.29 8.40
C ILE A 768 -8.74 18.10 8.82
N ASN A 769 -8.15 16.97 9.21
CA ASN A 769 -8.89 15.75 9.55
C ASN A 769 -8.75 15.42 11.04
N ARG A 770 -9.88 15.26 11.73
CA ARG A 770 -9.96 15.02 13.19
C ARG A 770 -9.52 13.62 13.60
N ASN A 771 -9.59 12.65 12.67
CA ASN A 771 -9.26 11.24 12.91
C ASN A 771 -7.80 10.89 12.61
N VAL A 772 -6.93 11.87 12.35
CA VAL A 772 -5.54 11.67 11.92
C VAL A 772 -4.58 12.28 12.95
N ILE A 773 -3.61 11.50 13.42
CA ILE A 773 -2.47 12.03 14.21
C ILE A 773 -1.63 12.89 13.27
N PRO A 774 -1.30 14.15 13.61
CA PRO A 774 -0.53 15.02 12.74
C PRO A 774 0.87 14.46 12.46
N GLY A 775 1.35 14.64 11.22
CA GLY A 775 2.68 14.20 10.80
C GLY A 775 3.74 15.28 11.00
N SER A 776 3.33 16.55 11.06
CA SER A 776 4.22 17.67 11.34
C SER A 776 3.47 18.81 12.02
N VAL A 777 4.19 19.58 12.86
CA VAL A 777 3.72 20.83 13.44
C VAL A 777 4.78 21.91 13.27
N SER A 778 4.34 23.08 12.79
CA SER A 778 5.13 24.31 12.77
C SER A 778 4.55 25.31 13.77
N LEU A 779 5.40 25.95 14.58
CA LEU A 779 5.01 27.08 15.44
C LEU A 779 6.09 28.16 15.46
N THR A 780 5.69 29.40 15.72
CA THR A 780 6.61 30.53 15.88
C THR A 780 6.59 31.02 17.32
N LEU A 781 7.76 31.10 17.94
CA LEU A 781 7.98 31.62 19.29
C LEU A 781 8.74 32.93 19.18
N ALA A 782 8.20 34.00 19.76
CA ALA A 782 8.79 35.34 19.68
C ALA A 782 8.91 36.00 21.04
N VAL A 783 9.98 36.74 21.23
CA VAL A 783 10.24 37.53 22.44
C VAL A 783 9.99 39.00 22.13
N LYS A 784 9.10 39.62 22.90
CA LYS A 784 8.81 41.05 22.86
C LYS A 784 9.37 41.71 24.11
N GLY A 785 10.01 42.87 23.95
CA GLY A 785 10.69 43.59 25.04
C GLY A 785 12.20 43.67 24.84
N ASP A 786 12.87 44.43 25.70
CA ASP A 786 14.30 44.71 25.60
C ASP A 786 15.13 43.63 26.32
N LEU A 787 15.29 42.49 25.66
CA LEU A 787 16.15 41.39 26.11
C LEU A 787 17.52 41.50 25.41
N PRO A 788 18.66 41.43 26.11
CA PRO A 788 19.99 41.47 25.46
C PRO A 788 20.20 40.35 24.42
N ASP A 789 21.10 40.56 23.45
CA ASP A 789 21.45 39.55 22.43
C ASP A 789 22.02 38.26 23.03
N ASP A 790 22.94 38.38 23.99
CA ASP A 790 23.56 37.21 24.63
C ASP A 790 22.52 36.33 25.37
N GLU A 791 21.53 36.95 26.02
CA GLU A 791 20.46 36.24 26.74
C GLU A 791 19.47 35.59 25.78
N TYR A 792 19.12 36.27 24.67
CA TYR A 792 18.29 35.66 23.63
C TYR A 792 18.98 34.48 22.95
N ASP A 793 20.28 34.59 22.67
CA ASP A 793 21.07 33.48 22.15
C ASP A 793 21.18 32.33 23.16
N SER A 794 21.19 32.64 24.47
CA SER A 794 21.12 31.64 25.53
C SER A 794 19.77 30.91 25.54
N LEU A 795 18.67 31.66 25.54
CA LEU A 795 17.30 31.15 25.43
C LEU A 795 17.12 30.25 24.19
N ALA A 796 17.60 30.71 23.03
CA ALA A 796 17.57 29.97 21.78
C ALA A 796 18.33 28.64 21.87
N ARG A 797 19.54 28.65 22.46
CA ARG A 797 20.36 27.45 22.68
C ARG A 797 19.69 26.47 23.64
N GLU A 798 19.08 26.95 24.71
CA GLU A 798 18.40 26.09 25.69
C GLU A 798 17.17 25.42 25.07
N LEU A 799 16.33 26.16 24.35
CA LEU A 799 15.18 25.61 23.62
C LEU A 799 15.62 24.61 22.54
N HIS A 800 16.70 24.90 21.82
CA HIS A 800 17.25 23.97 20.84
C HIS A 800 17.74 22.68 21.50
N GLY A 801 18.45 22.80 22.63
CA GLY A 801 18.88 21.65 23.44
C GLY A 801 17.71 20.83 23.96
N PHE A 802 16.63 21.49 24.39
CA PHE A 802 15.40 20.82 24.79
C PHE A 802 14.71 20.10 23.63
N ALA A 803 14.61 20.75 22.46
CA ALA A 803 13.99 20.18 21.28
C ALA A 803 14.73 18.92 20.79
N VAL A 804 16.07 18.98 20.70
CA VAL A 804 16.89 17.86 20.20
C VAL A 804 17.08 16.78 21.28
N GLY A 805 17.27 17.18 22.54
CA GLY A 805 17.66 16.28 23.63
C GLY A 805 16.52 15.69 24.44
N THR A 806 15.32 16.29 24.40
CA THR A 806 14.20 15.96 25.31
C THR A 806 12.90 15.63 24.57
N LEU A 807 12.58 16.30 23.45
CA LEU A 807 11.31 16.05 22.75
C LEU A 807 11.27 14.68 22.06
N GLY A 808 12.39 14.19 21.52
CA GLY A 808 12.44 12.87 20.85
C GLY A 808 12.45 11.65 21.78
N LYS A 809 12.50 11.83 23.11
CA LYS A 809 12.52 10.74 24.10
C LYS A 809 11.10 10.27 24.45
N LYS A 810 10.98 9.00 24.86
CA LYS A 810 9.72 8.40 25.29
C LYS A 810 9.06 9.18 26.43
N VAL A 811 7.77 9.47 26.27
CA VAL A 811 6.92 10.07 27.31
C VAL A 811 5.56 9.37 27.38
N PRO A 812 4.90 9.34 28.55
CA PRO A 812 3.63 8.62 28.73
C PRO A 812 2.47 9.05 27.83
N ALA A 813 2.47 10.28 27.29
CA ALA A 813 1.41 10.83 26.45
C ALA A 813 1.65 10.68 24.92
N GLY A 814 2.63 9.88 24.51
CA GLY A 814 3.09 9.79 23.11
C GLY A 814 4.04 10.94 22.74
N GLY A 815 4.84 10.75 21.69
CA GLY A 815 5.85 11.71 21.21
C GLY A 815 7.27 11.17 21.12
N GLU A 816 7.50 9.89 21.45
CA GLU A 816 8.78 9.22 21.20
C GLU A 816 9.10 9.26 19.70
N GLY A 817 10.32 9.64 19.32
CA GLY A 817 10.73 9.66 17.92
C GLY A 817 10.31 10.89 17.11
N VAL A 818 9.70 11.92 17.72
CA VAL A 818 9.52 13.24 17.08
C VAL A 818 10.88 13.91 16.87
N ARG A 819 11.11 14.49 15.69
CA ARG A 819 12.38 15.10 15.29
C ARG A 819 12.21 16.59 15.03
N LEU A 820 13.18 17.40 15.45
CA LEU A 820 13.32 18.77 14.97
C LEU A 820 13.84 18.73 13.54
N SER A 821 13.02 19.13 12.57
CA SER A 821 13.39 19.09 11.15
C SER A 821 13.88 20.42 10.63
N ARG A 822 13.34 21.53 11.15
CA ARG A 822 13.72 22.88 10.74
C ARG A 822 13.65 23.87 11.91
N MET A 823 14.62 24.77 11.95
CA MET A 823 14.65 25.92 12.86
C MET A 823 15.04 27.16 12.04
N GLU A 824 14.23 28.21 12.09
CA GLU A 824 14.45 29.41 11.27
C GLU A 824 14.27 30.68 12.11
N GLN A 825 15.19 31.62 11.94
CA GLN A 825 15.00 32.96 12.50
C GLN A 825 13.98 33.73 11.65
N MET A 826 13.04 34.38 12.32
CA MET A 826 11.95 35.14 11.72
C MET A 826 12.03 36.60 12.17
N SER A 827 11.65 37.52 11.28
CA SER A 827 11.58 38.95 11.59
C SER A 827 10.24 39.38 12.18
N PHE A 828 9.26 38.47 12.24
CA PHE A 828 7.93 38.73 12.76
C PHE A 828 7.25 37.46 13.26
N VAL A 829 6.21 37.62 14.08
CA VAL A 829 5.23 36.57 14.38
C VAL A 829 3.82 37.05 14.06
N ASN A 830 3.04 36.20 13.40
CA ASN A 830 1.62 36.43 13.19
C ASN A 830 0.85 35.71 14.28
N VAL A 831 0.00 36.45 14.99
CA VAL A 831 -0.87 35.89 16.03
C VAL A 831 -2.31 36.03 15.57
N TYR A 832 -3.04 34.92 15.59
CA TYR A 832 -4.44 34.88 15.18
C TYR A 832 -5.34 35.06 16.40
N GLY A 833 -6.27 36.01 16.33
CA GLY A 833 -7.23 36.29 17.41
C GLY A 833 -8.29 35.21 17.61
N ARG A 834 -8.27 34.18 16.76
CA ARG A 834 -9.12 33.01 16.81
C ARG A 834 -8.31 31.75 16.54
N ALA A 835 -8.59 30.70 17.30
CA ALA A 835 -8.05 29.36 17.07
C ALA A 835 -9.13 28.32 17.36
N VAL A 836 -9.07 27.18 16.70
CA VAL A 836 -9.98 26.06 16.96
C VAL A 836 -9.16 24.84 17.37
N ALA A 837 -9.50 24.23 18.49
CA ALA A 837 -8.95 22.94 18.89
C ALA A 837 -10.05 21.89 18.88
N SER A 838 -9.87 20.82 18.12
CA SER A 838 -10.76 19.67 18.09
C SER A 838 -10.23 18.60 19.02
N ILE A 839 -11.08 18.04 19.88
CA ILE A 839 -10.78 16.85 20.65
C ILE A 839 -11.48 15.64 20.03
N ASP A 840 -10.82 14.50 20.06
CA ASP A 840 -11.38 13.18 19.79
C ASP A 840 -11.10 12.30 21.02
N LEU A 841 -12.16 11.97 21.74
CA LEU A 841 -12.12 11.14 22.94
C LEU A 841 -12.74 9.78 22.64
N ARG A 842 -12.02 8.69 22.94
CA ARG A 842 -12.51 7.32 22.73
C ARG A 842 -12.36 6.46 23.96
N THR A 843 -13.41 5.72 24.29
CA THR A 843 -13.41 4.79 25.42
C THR A 843 -14.44 3.69 25.23
N ALA A 844 -14.14 2.51 25.78
CA ALA A 844 -15.11 1.41 25.85
C ALA A 844 -16.16 1.62 26.95
N GLU A 845 -15.96 2.61 27.85
CA GLU A 845 -16.79 2.86 29.03
C GLU A 845 -17.43 4.25 28.96
N LYS A 846 -18.76 4.28 28.91
CA LYS A 846 -19.51 5.54 28.74
C LYS A 846 -19.30 6.49 29.93
N GLU A 847 -19.26 5.96 31.14
CA GLU A 847 -19.08 6.71 32.39
C GLU A 847 -17.74 7.43 32.44
N MET A 848 -16.67 6.81 31.91
CA MET A 848 -15.33 7.38 31.84
C MET A 848 -15.31 8.64 30.96
N SER A 849 -16.03 8.63 29.84
CA SER A 849 -16.17 9.80 28.96
C SER A 849 -16.86 10.97 29.69
N HIS A 850 -17.94 10.69 30.41
CA HIS A 850 -18.65 11.71 31.19
C HIS A 850 -17.77 12.32 32.29
N GLU A 851 -17.02 11.49 33.02
CA GLU A 851 -16.12 11.95 34.07
C GLU A 851 -14.94 12.78 33.52
N PHE A 852 -14.34 12.37 32.39
CA PHE A 852 -13.27 13.12 31.75
C PHE A 852 -13.74 14.52 31.34
N ARG A 853 -14.93 14.62 30.73
CA ARG A 853 -15.51 15.90 30.32
C ARG A 853 -15.80 16.81 31.51
N ARG A 854 -16.28 16.25 32.63
CA ARG A 854 -16.49 17.00 33.87
C ARG A 854 -15.19 17.61 34.40
N GLN A 855 -14.07 16.89 34.33
CA GLN A 855 -12.78 17.42 34.75
C GLN A 855 -12.20 18.43 33.75
N MET A 856 -12.47 18.25 32.45
CA MET A 856 -12.12 19.19 31.39
C MET A 856 -12.73 20.59 31.60
N GLU A 857 -13.94 20.71 32.16
CA GLU A 857 -14.54 22.02 32.48
C GLU A 857 -13.62 22.88 33.38
N SER A 858 -12.99 22.28 34.38
CA SER A 858 -12.03 22.99 35.25
C SER A 858 -10.75 23.41 34.51
N ILE A 859 -10.36 22.69 33.46
CA ILE A 859 -9.21 23.03 32.62
C ILE A 859 -9.57 24.25 31.74
N ILE A 860 -10.78 24.28 31.17
CA ILE A 860 -11.28 25.39 30.36
C ILE A 860 -11.23 26.68 31.17
N ASP A 861 -11.82 26.69 32.37
CA ASP A 861 -11.83 27.87 33.26
C ASP A 861 -10.41 28.40 33.56
N ALA A 862 -9.46 27.48 33.76
CA ALA A 862 -8.08 27.83 34.06
C ALA A 862 -7.35 28.42 32.84
N VAL A 863 -7.63 27.92 31.64
CA VAL A 863 -7.04 28.42 30.38
C VAL A 863 -7.64 29.79 30.02
N GLU A 864 -8.97 29.97 30.12
CA GLU A 864 -9.63 31.27 29.88
C GLU A 864 -9.00 32.37 30.74
N LYS A 865 -8.82 32.09 32.04
CA LYS A 865 -8.25 33.04 32.99
C LYS A 865 -6.77 33.33 32.74
N GLN A 866 -5.98 32.32 32.35
CA GLN A 866 -4.53 32.48 32.18
C GLN A 866 -4.18 33.29 30.92
N PHE A 867 -4.89 33.05 29.83
CA PHE A 867 -4.57 33.65 28.52
C PHE A 867 -5.48 34.83 28.15
N ASP A 868 -6.48 35.15 28.99
CA ASP A 868 -7.50 36.17 28.73
C ASP A 868 -8.22 35.92 27.39
N VAL A 869 -8.71 34.69 27.23
CA VAL A 869 -9.44 34.22 26.04
C VAL A 869 -10.82 33.73 26.44
N LYS A 870 -11.75 33.74 25.47
CA LYS A 870 -13.06 33.08 25.59
C LYS A 870 -13.05 31.77 24.83
N ILE A 871 -13.57 30.70 25.44
CA ILE A 871 -13.66 29.36 24.86
C ILE A 871 -15.14 28.98 24.66
N GLN A 872 -15.50 28.50 23.47
CA GLN A 872 -16.84 27.98 23.18
C GLN A 872 -16.75 26.57 22.58
N ALA A 873 -17.49 25.63 23.15
CA ALA A 873 -17.48 24.24 22.70
C ALA A 873 -18.67 23.94 21.76
N SER A 874 -18.45 23.11 20.74
CA SER A 874 -19.51 22.57 19.89
C SER A 874 -19.28 21.07 19.62
N VAL A 875 -20.24 20.25 20.03
CA VAL A 875 -20.17 18.80 19.81
C VAL A 875 -20.34 18.51 18.32
N GLN A 876 -19.37 17.75 17.80
CA GLN A 876 -19.31 17.40 16.38
C GLN A 876 -19.81 15.98 16.15
N GLN A 877 -19.41 15.05 17.00
CA GLN A 877 -19.75 13.64 16.89
C GLN A 877 -19.91 13.03 18.28
N GLN A 878 -20.93 12.21 18.46
CA GLN A 878 -21.13 11.48 19.70
C GLN A 878 -21.74 10.12 19.40
N VAL A 879 -21.00 9.05 19.70
CA VAL A 879 -21.42 7.67 19.52
C VAL A 879 -21.06 6.90 20.78
N ASP A 880 -22.04 6.21 21.38
CA ASP A 880 -21.80 5.37 22.55
C ASP A 880 -20.96 4.13 22.19
N PRO A 881 -20.25 3.49 23.15
CA PRO A 881 -19.57 2.21 22.91
C PRO A 881 -20.59 1.09 22.63
N TYR A 882 -20.24 0.17 21.72
CA TYR A 882 -21.11 -0.96 21.35
C TYR A 882 -20.38 -2.30 21.40
N GLY A 883 -21.04 -3.31 21.99
CA GLY A 883 -20.57 -4.68 22.01
C GLY A 883 -21.06 -5.46 20.79
N LEU A 884 -20.18 -5.72 19.83
CA LEU A 884 -20.51 -6.44 18.59
C LEU A 884 -20.89 -7.90 18.86
N ALA A 885 -20.25 -8.53 19.85
CA ALA A 885 -20.60 -9.89 20.25
C ALA A 885 -22.06 -10.01 20.74
N ARG A 886 -22.59 -8.93 21.34
CA ARG A 886 -23.97 -8.86 21.82
C ARG A 886 -24.94 -8.51 20.69
N SER A 887 -24.61 -7.52 19.87
CA SER A 887 -25.45 -7.09 18.73
C SER A 887 -25.43 -8.09 17.56
N GLY A 888 -24.50 -9.05 17.58
CA GLY A 888 -24.36 -10.09 16.58
C GLY A 888 -23.67 -9.66 15.29
N GLN A 889 -23.11 -8.45 15.23
CA GLN A 889 -22.41 -7.95 14.04
C GLN A 889 -20.96 -8.44 14.02
N VAL A 890 -20.39 -8.64 12.83
CA VAL A 890 -19.00 -9.04 12.65
C VAL A 890 -18.18 -7.85 12.18
N LEU A 891 -17.10 -7.59 12.91
CA LEU A 891 -15.98 -6.77 12.45
C LEU A 891 -14.72 -7.63 12.59
N LEU A 892 -14.21 -8.10 11.46
CA LEU A 892 -13.02 -8.93 11.34
C LEU A 892 -11.84 -8.01 10.99
N MET A 893 -10.90 -7.92 11.92
CA MET A 893 -9.66 -7.15 11.75
C MET A 893 -8.56 -8.05 11.21
N GLU A 894 -7.89 -7.62 10.15
CA GLU A 894 -6.70 -8.24 9.58
C GLU A 894 -5.45 -7.47 9.96
N ARG A 895 -4.35 -8.20 10.10
CA ARG A 895 -3.07 -7.63 10.49
C ARG A 895 -2.51 -6.72 9.38
N SER A 896 -2.24 -5.47 9.76
CA SER A 896 -1.65 -4.44 8.88
C SER A 896 -0.23 -4.04 9.29
N TYR A 897 0.52 -3.48 8.34
CA TYR A 897 1.90 -2.97 8.48
C TYR A 897 1.99 -1.53 8.01
N GLY A 898 2.98 -0.79 8.52
CA GLY A 898 3.23 0.59 8.12
C GLY A 898 2.22 1.62 8.65
N GLY A 899 1.30 1.21 9.53
CA GLY A 899 0.23 2.06 10.05
C GLY A 899 -0.95 2.19 9.07
N SER A 900 -1.85 3.14 9.33
CA SER A 900 -2.99 3.52 8.46
C SER A 900 -3.07 5.05 8.36
N HIS A 901 -3.90 5.59 7.47
CA HIS A 901 -3.95 7.02 7.13
C HIS A 901 -2.62 7.57 6.62
N ASN A 902 -1.83 6.72 5.96
CA ASN A 902 -0.56 7.08 5.35
C ASN A 902 -0.27 6.15 4.15
N PRO A 903 0.59 6.55 3.21
CA PRO A 903 0.81 5.80 1.96
C PRO A 903 1.61 4.50 2.13
N ASN A 904 2.15 4.21 3.32
CA ASN A 904 2.92 3.00 3.60
C ASN A 904 2.06 1.83 4.12
N GLU A 905 0.75 2.05 4.26
CA GLU A 905 -0.20 1.02 4.67
C GLU A 905 -0.09 -0.23 3.78
N ALA A 906 0.14 -1.37 4.42
CA ALA A 906 0.37 -2.63 3.74
C ALA A 906 -0.27 -3.80 4.47
N GLU A 907 -0.58 -4.84 3.69
CA GLU A 907 -1.05 -6.13 4.19
C GLU A 907 -0.33 -7.30 3.50
N LEU A 908 -0.31 -8.43 4.21
CA LEU A 908 0.24 -9.67 3.67
C LEU A 908 -0.72 -10.36 2.74
N GLN A 909 -0.17 -10.89 1.66
CA GLN A 909 -0.92 -11.73 0.75
C GLN A 909 -1.48 -12.99 1.42
N THR A 910 -0.78 -13.58 2.39
CA THR A 910 -1.29 -14.74 3.15
C THR A 910 -2.48 -14.38 4.04
N ASP A 911 -2.46 -13.19 4.65
CA ASP A 911 -3.50 -12.78 5.58
C ASP A 911 -4.78 -12.46 4.80
N LEU A 912 -4.65 -11.77 3.66
CA LEU A 912 -5.72 -11.60 2.67
C LEU A 912 -6.33 -12.94 2.23
N THR A 913 -5.51 -13.96 1.93
CA THR A 913 -6.00 -15.29 1.56
C THR A 913 -6.78 -15.93 2.71
N ARG A 914 -6.27 -15.85 3.95
CA ARG A 914 -6.95 -16.40 5.14
C ARG A 914 -8.29 -15.71 5.37
N GLY A 915 -8.32 -14.37 5.31
CA GLY A 915 -9.54 -13.60 5.53
C GLY A 915 -10.59 -13.89 4.47
N THR A 916 -10.17 -14.03 3.21
CA THR A 916 -11.07 -14.41 2.10
C THR A 916 -11.63 -15.82 2.27
N LEU A 917 -10.81 -16.80 2.67
CA LEU A 917 -11.29 -18.15 2.97
C LEU A 917 -12.27 -18.17 4.15
N LEU A 918 -11.98 -17.44 5.23
CA LEU A 918 -12.87 -17.37 6.40
C LEU A 918 -14.22 -16.73 6.05
N GLN A 919 -14.19 -15.62 5.32
CA GLN A 919 -15.40 -14.93 4.88
C GLN A 919 -16.22 -15.82 3.94
N PHE A 920 -15.58 -16.44 2.94
CA PHE A 920 -16.22 -17.40 2.05
C PHE A 920 -16.83 -18.57 2.82
N GLN A 921 -16.08 -19.22 3.72
CA GLN A 921 -16.57 -20.33 4.54
C GLN A 921 -17.79 -19.90 5.37
N THR A 922 -17.74 -18.72 5.98
CA THR A 922 -18.86 -18.19 6.77
C THR A 922 -20.11 -18.04 5.93
N VAL A 923 -20.01 -17.44 4.74
CA VAL A 923 -21.16 -17.26 3.83
C VAL A 923 -21.65 -18.61 3.27
N HIS A 924 -20.73 -19.51 2.91
CA HIS A 924 -21.03 -20.84 2.39
C HIS A 924 -21.84 -21.65 3.41
N ASP A 925 -21.40 -21.68 4.66
CA ASP A 925 -22.07 -22.40 5.72
C ASP A 925 -23.45 -21.79 6.04
N LEU A 926 -23.60 -20.47 5.91
CA LEU A 926 -24.90 -19.81 6.06
C LEU A 926 -25.88 -20.19 4.95
N PHE A 927 -25.41 -20.29 3.70
CA PHE A 927 -26.25 -20.78 2.61
C PHE A 927 -26.68 -22.24 2.81
N ALA A 928 -25.86 -23.05 3.49
CA ALA A 928 -26.21 -24.42 3.84
C ALA A 928 -27.34 -24.50 4.89
N GLU A 929 -27.47 -23.51 5.79
CA GLU A 929 -28.60 -23.42 6.74
C GLU A 929 -29.94 -23.16 6.04
N GLY A 930 -29.92 -22.53 4.85
CA GLY A 930 -31.09 -22.24 4.03
C GLY A 930 -32.01 -21.14 4.56
N LYS A 931 -32.05 -20.91 5.88
CA LYS A 931 -32.78 -19.81 6.53
C LYS A 931 -32.17 -19.47 7.88
N LEU A 932 -32.10 -18.19 8.23
CA LEU A 932 -31.58 -17.75 9.53
C LEU A 932 -32.68 -17.86 10.60
N SER A 933 -32.37 -18.56 11.70
CA SER A 933 -33.27 -18.72 12.83
C SER A 933 -33.51 -17.39 13.54
N GLU A 934 -34.66 -17.26 14.22
CA GLU A 934 -34.90 -16.16 15.14
C GLU A 934 -33.82 -16.16 16.24
N GLY A 935 -33.17 -15.02 16.48
CA GLY A 935 -32.06 -14.91 17.42
C GLY A 935 -30.69 -15.40 16.90
N PHE A 936 -30.58 -15.68 15.59
CA PHE A 936 -29.28 -15.95 14.96
C PHE A 936 -28.27 -14.83 15.25
N ASN A 937 -27.04 -15.21 15.61
CA ASN A 937 -25.98 -14.28 15.97
C ASN A 937 -24.76 -14.53 15.06
N LEU A 938 -24.57 -13.64 14.07
CA LEU A 938 -23.52 -13.78 13.07
C LEU A 938 -22.12 -13.69 13.69
N TYR A 939 -21.93 -12.88 14.74
CA TYR A 939 -20.66 -12.83 15.49
C TYR A 939 -20.26 -14.19 16.04
N ARG A 940 -21.15 -14.86 16.80
CA ARG A 940 -20.87 -16.18 17.40
C ARG A 940 -20.70 -17.27 16.35
N PHE A 941 -21.47 -17.17 15.26
CA PHE A 941 -21.33 -18.06 14.13
C PHE A 941 -19.96 -17.90 13.46
N THR A 942 -19.47 -16.68 13.29
CA THR A 942 -18.13 -16.44 12.70
C THR A 942 -17.02 -16.78 13.68
N GLU A 943 -17.20 -16.52 14.98
CA GLU A 943 -16.23 -16.82 16.04
C GLU A 943 -15.87 -18.31 16.11
N SER A 944 -16.84 -19.21 15.89
CA SER A 944 -16.58 -20.66 15.85
C SER A 944 -15.75 -21.11 14.63
N ARG A 945 -15.61 -20.24 13.62
CA ARG A 945 -14.82 -20.48 12.41
C ARG A 945 -13.41 -19.93 12.49
N ILE A 946 -13.11 -19.14 13.52
CA ILE A 946 -11.76 -18.64 13.77
C ILE A 946 -10.93 -19.71 14.48
N PRO A 947 -9.72 -20.02 13.97
CA PRO A 947 -8.81 -20.96 14.62
C PRO A 947 -8.63 -20.65 16.11
N GLU A 948 -8.72 -21.70 16.93
CA GLU A 948 -8.60 -21.60 18.40
C GLU A 948 -7.26 -20.95 18.80
N THR A 949 -6.17 -21.28 18.10
CA THR A 949 -4.84 -20.69 18.30
C THR A 949 -4.79 -19.18 18.10
N TYR A 950 -5.71 -18.59 17.33
CA TYR A 950 -5.81 -17.15 17.14
C TYR A 950 -6.64 -16.53 18.26
N ARG A 951 -7.75 -17.18 18.65
CA ARG A 951 -8.62 -16.72 19.74
C ARG A 951 -7.94 -16.76 21.11
N ASP A 952 -7.13 -17.78 21.39
CA ASP A 952 -6.44 -17.92 22.68
C ASP A 952 -5.42 -16.81 22.95
N LYS A 953 -4.83 -16.25 21.90
CA LYS A 953 -3.91 -15.10 22.00
C LYS A 953 -4.63 -13.79 22.29
N LEU A 954 -5.94 -13.72 22.08
CA LEU A 954 -6.76 -12.51 22.14
C LEU A 954 -8.10 -12.81 22.80
N SER A 955 -8.15 -12.82 24.13
CA SER A 955 -9.40 -13.07 24.88
C SER A 955 -10.51 -12.05 24.54
N ARG A 956 -10.13 -10.80 24.23
CA ARG A 956 -10.99 -9.72 23.72
C ARG A 956 -10.16 -8.76 22.87
N PHE A 957 -10.59 -8.51 21.64
CA PHE A 957 -10.07 -7.43 20.82
C PHE A 957 -11.07 -6.26 20.83
N ILE A 958 -10.58 -5.04 21.07
CA ILE A 958 -11.39 -3.81 21.13
C ILE A 958 -10.86 -2.86 20.06
N SER A 959 -11.73 -2.46 19.14
CA SER A 959 -11.37 -1.45 18.14
C SER A 959 -11.48 -0.06 18.74
N GLY A 960 -10.41 0.73 18.62
CA GLY A 960 -10.45 2.17 18.89
C GLY A 960 -10.84 3.01 17.68
N ALA A 961 -10.88 2.43 16.47
CA ALA A 961 -11.42 3.07 15.28
C ALA A 961 -12.96 2.93 15.25
N LEU A 962 -13.64 3.92 14.68
CA LEU A 962 -15.05 3.74 14.32
C LEU A 962 -15.10 2.98 13.00
N HIS A 963 -16.21 2.29 12.80
CA HIS A 963 -16.46 1.47 11.64
C HIS A 963 -17.94 1.59 11.29
N ASP A 964 -18.31 1.45 10.04
CA ASP A 964 -19.69 1.55 9.61
C ASP A 964 -20.62 0.57 10.33
N THR A 965 -20.10 -0.60 10.71
CA THR A 965 -20.79 -1.59 11.54
C THR A 965 -21.28 -1.02 12.88
N CYS A 966 -20.73 0.08 13.40
CA CYS A 966 -21.23 0.74 14.61
C CYS A 966 -22.70 1.16 14.47
N ASN A 967 -23.05 1.82 13.36
CA ASN A 967 -24.39 2.32 13.12
C ASN A 967 -25.39 1.16 13.00
N ILE A 968 -24.97 0.08 12.32
CA ILE A 968 -25.77 -1.14 12.16
C ILE A 968 -25.96 -1.84 13.51
N ALA A 969 -24.89 -2.00 14.31
CA ALA A 969 -24.94 -2.59 15.64
C ALA A 969 -25.85 -1.80 16.60
N ALA A 970 -25.80 -0.47 16.54
CA ALA A 970 -26.67 0.41 17.33
C ALA A 970 -28.14 0.20 16.95
N ALA A 971 -28.46 0.16 15.66
CA ALA A 971 -29.82 -0.09 15.18
C ALA A 971 -30.33 -1.49 15.53
N ALA A 972 -29.50 -2.52 15.37
CA ALA A 972 -29.83 -3.90 15.73
C ALA A 972 -30.14 -4.02 17.23
N SER A 973 -29.37 -3.35 18.09
CA SER A 973 -29.57 -3.37 19.55
C SER A 973 -30.89 -2.70 19.98
N ARG A 974 -31.26 -1.57 19.34
CA ARG A 974 -32.56 -0.92 19.60
C ARG A 974 -33.75 -1.79 19.21
N ALA A 975 -33.59 -2.60 18.16
CA ALA A 975 -34.63 -3.50 17.69
C ALA A 975 -34.77 -4.78 18.53
N SER A 976 -33.78 -5.10 19.40
CA SER A 976 -33.87 -6.23 20.35
C SER A 976 -34.44 -5.83 21.72
N ASP A 977 -34.38 -4.54 22.07
CA ASP A 977 -34.93 -4.00 23.32
C ASP A 977 -36.42 -3.60 23.19
N GLN A 978 -36.94 -3.53 21.95
CA GLN A 978 -38.36 -3.37 21.60
C GLN A 978 -39.00 -4.72 21.31
#